data_AF-A0A952D3H4-F1
#
_entry.id   AF-A0A952D3H4-F1
#
_cell.length_a   1.000
_cell.length_b   1.000
_cell.length_c   1.000
_cell.angle_alpha   90.00
_cell.angle_beta   90.00
_cell.angle_gamma   90.00
#
_symmetry.space_group_name_H-M   'P 1'
#
loop_
_entity.id
_entity.type
_entity.pdbx_description
1 polymer ?
#
loop_
_entity_poly.entity_id
_entity_poly.type
_entity_poly.pdbx_seq_one_letter_code
_entity_poly.pdbx_strand_id
1 'polypeptide(L)'
;KPLLAIAREFHAVPVAIVLKIPPQVCHERNQDRPNRDFGPHVTRNHWQELRRSLPSLRREGFRYVYELGESEMADAEVVRTPLWPNKKELTGPFDIVGDVHGCFDELLSLLVRLGYAVETPDDAQGTYQVVPPAGRRLIFVGDLVDRGPRSAECLRLVMDAVAAGVALAVPGNHDDKLLRKLQGREVKLLHGLEQTWAELEAAGDDFRERARRFLDGLVSHLVLDGGRLVVAHAGLPESMQGRASGAVRSFALYGDVTGETDEYGLPVRHNWAAEYRGSARVVYGHTPVAEAEWLNRAVNIDTGCVFGGRLTALRYPELEFVSVAASRRYADPVRPFLADEGVQPSLQTLHDDVLDMDDLLGRRTVSTSRGAVMVREEQAIVALEVLSRFSADPRWLAYLPPTMSPCATSTEPGYLEYPNEAFAYYREKGVQHVVCQEKHMGSRAVVIVGRDAPSVYARFGVEDGGLGIVTTRTGRPFFEDRSLEQGLLAQVSSAFERSGLWEELQTDWAILDAELMPWSAKALQLLQSQYAPVATAAAASYTALCAALSEASQHLDVSEDLDWAATGLDCAKNYQAAYRAYCWDVLRLEDLRLAPFHLLATEGRTHFDRDHRWHLSTLARLVDPSFPCLQGTRSIEADLLDAASVAAATQWWLDLTASGGEGMVVKPLNFVAVGGKGLVQPAVKCRGREYLRIIYGPEYDREANLARLRERGLGRKQALARKEFILGLEALERFVRREPLRLVHECVFAILAMESEPVDPRL
;
A
#
# COMPACT_ATOMS: atom_id res chain seq x y z
N LYS A 1 5.20 33.94 26.95
CA LYS A 1 3.93 34.16 26.20
C LYS A 1 3.41 32.82 25.67
N PRO A 2 2.71 32.02 26.48
CA PRO A 2 2.35 30.65 26.14
C PRO A 2 1.48 30.53 24.87
N LEU A 3 0.49 31.41 24.71
CA LEU A 3 -0.45 31.36 23.57
C LEU A 3 0.22 31.57 22.20
N LEU A 4 1.18 32.50 22.13
CA LEU A 4 1.93 32.74 20.89
C LEU A 4 2.95 31.64 20.61
N ALA A 5 3.46 30.96 21.65
CA ALA A 5 4.31 29.79 21.48
C ALA A 5 3.51 28.63 20.87
N ILE A 6 2.32 28.35 21.41
CA ILE A 6 1.38 27.36 20.87
C ILE A 6 1.00 27.71 19.41
N ALA A 7 0.68 28.97 19.13
CA ALA A 7 0.34 29.39 17.77
C ALA A 7 1.51 29.14 16.78
N ARG A 8 2.76 29.33 17.20
CA ARG A 8 3.95 29.05 16.38
C ARG A 8 4.16 27.55 16.18
N GLU A 9 4.03 26.76 17.24
CA GLU A 9 4.16 25.30 17.22
C GLU A 9 3.17 24.66 16.25
N PHE A 10 1.91 25.13 16.23
CA PHE A 10 0.85 24.58 15.37
C PHE A 10 0.61 25.39 14.08
N HIS A 11 1.52 26.31 13.73
CA HIS A 11 1.44 27.16 12.53
C HIS A 11 0.08 27.89 12.37
N ALA A 12 -0.51 28.31 13.48
CA ALA A 12 -1.80 28.99 13.51
C ALA A 12 -1.63 30.52 13.42
N VAL A 13 -2.64 31.20 12.89
CA VAL A 13 -2.70 32.67 12.85
C VAL A 13 -3.29 33.18 14.17
N PRO A 14 -2.50 33.80 15.06
CA PRO A 14 -3.03 34.31 16.32
C PRO A 14 -3.88 35.57 16.08
N VAL A 15 -5.09 35.56 16.66
CA VAL A 15 -6.04 36.68 16.63
C VAL A 15 -6.28 37.15 18.06
N ALA A 16 -6.18 38.45 18.29
CA ALA A 16 -6.57 39.08 19.55
C ALA A 16 -7.93 39.76 19.38
N ILE A 17 -8.88 39.40 20.24
CA ILE A 17 -10.15 40.13 20.41
C ILE A 17 -10.05 40.86 21.76
N VAL A 18 -10.01 42.18 21.71
CA VAL A 18 -9.76 43.04 22.86
C VAL A 18 -11.04 43.77 23.22
N LEU A 19 -11.58 43.46 24.40
CA LEU A 19 -12.76 44.13 24.93
C LEU A 19 -12.32 45.42 25.65
N LYS A 20 -12.58 46.56 25.03
CA LYS A 20 -12.13 47.90 25.46
C LYS A 20 -13.23 48.61 26.24
N ILE A 21 -13.65 48.01 27.33
CA ILE A 21 -14.80 48.50 28.13
C ILE A 21 -14.34 49.53 29.16
N PRO A 22 -15.07 50.67 29.30
CA PRO A 22 -14.74 51.66 30.31
C PRO A 22 -14.68 51.05 31.73
N PRO A 23 -13.71 51.46 32.58
CA PRO A 23 -13.57 50.91 33.93
C PRO A 23 -14.82 51.03 34.79
N GLN A 24 -15.62 52.08 34.57
CA GLN A 24 -16.86 52.33 35.30
C GLN A 24 -17.91 51.25 35.00
N VAL A 25 -18.14 50.95 33.71
CA VAL A 25 -19.05 49.88 33.27
C VAL A 25 -18.58 48.52 33.79
N CYS A 26 -17.28 48.24 33.74
CA CYS A 26 -16.72 47.02 34.33
C CYS A 26 -16.93 46.93 35.85
N HIS A 27 -16.90 48.06 36.55
CA HIS A 27 -17.12 48.11 37.99
C HIS A 27 -18.60 47.89 38.35
N GLU A 28 -19.51 48.60 37.67
CA GLU A 28 -20.96 48.43 37.81
C GLU A 28 -21.35 46.96 37.59
N ARG A 29 -20.90 46.35 36.49
CA ARG A 29 -21.16 44.92 36.18
C ARG A 29 -20.54 43.92 37.18
N ASN A 30 -19.55 44.34 37.97
CA ASN A 30 -18.94 43.48 39.00
C ASN A 30 -19.66 43.58 40.35
N GLN A 31 -20.34 44.70 40.67
CA GLN A 31 -21.11 44.84 41.91
C GLN A 31 -22.23 43.79 42.00
N ASP A 32 -22.80 43.42 40.85
CA ASP A 32 -23.87 42.42 40.75
C ASP A 32 -23.37 40.97 40.78
N ARG A 33 -22.04 40.74 40.94
CA ARG A 33 -21.44 39.41 40.87
C ARG A 33 -20.95 38.94 42.26
N PRO A 34 -21.57 37.90 42.85
CA PRO A 34 -21.27 37.47 44.23
C PRO A 34 -19.83 36.97 44.46
N ASN A 35 -19.08 36.64 43.40
CA ASN A 35 -17.72 36.10 43.47
C ASN A 35 -16.63 37.10 43.02
N ARG A 36 -16.92 38.40 42.99
CA ARG A 36 -16.03 39.45 42.45
C ARG A 36 -15.94 40.65 43.40
N ASP A 37 -15.64 40.40 44.68
CA ASP A 37 -15.49 41.44 45.71
C ASP A 37 -14.09 42.10 45.70
N PHE A 38 -13.83 42.90 44.66
CA PHE A 38 -12.61 43.70 44.57
C PHE A 38 -12.94 45.16 44.31
N GLY A 39 -12.18 46.07 44.93
CA GLY A 39 -12.43 47.50 44.82
C GLY A 39 -12.24 48.07 43.40
N PRO A 40 -12.78 49.28 43.12
CA PRO A 40 -12.71 49.95 41.80
C PRO A 40 -11.27 50.15 41.26
N HIS A 41 -10.27 50.06 42.13
CA HIS A 41 -8.86 50.16 41.74
C HIS A 41 -8.42 49.00 40.84
N VAL A 42 -8.99 47.80 41.00
CA VAL A 42 -8.62 46.61 40.21
C VAL A 42 -9.01 46.79 38.74
N THR A 43 -10.26 47.17 38.45
CA THR A 43 -10.73 47.42 37.08
C THR A 43 -9.98 48.58 36.43
N ARG A 44 -9.63 49.61 37.21
CA ARG A 44 -8.82 50.74 36.75
C ARG A 44 -7.39 50.32 36.40
N ASN A 45 -6.75 49.48 37.22
CA ASN A 45 -5.41 48.96 36.97
C ASN A 45 -5.38 48.07 35.72
N HIS A 46 -6.30 47.11 35.60
CA HIS A 46 -6.42 46.26 34.41
C HIS A 46 -6.63 47.08 33.13
N TRP A 47 -7.44 48.15 33.20
CA TRP A 47 -7.66 49.02 32.05
C TRP A 47 -6.40 49.83 31.68
N GLN A 48 -5.64 50.30 32.67
CA GLN A 48 -4.35 50.96 32.43
C GLN A 48 -3.32 50.00 31.81
N GLU A 49 -3.23 48.76 32.29
CA GLU A 49 -2.38 47.72 31.70
C GLU A 49 -2.79 47.35 30.28
N LEU A 50 -4.10 47.23 30.03
CA LEU A 50 -4.63 47.01 28.70
C LEU A 50 -4.22 48.16 27.77
N ARG A 51 -4.43 49.42 28.18
CA ARG A 51 -4.07 50.60 27.38
C ARG A 51 -2.57 50.66 27.08
N ARG A 52 -1.72 50.19 27.99
CA ARG A 52 -0.26 50.12 27.79
C ARG A 52 0.17 49.01 26.83
N SER A 53 -0.48 47.85 26.88
CA SER A 53 -0.13 46.66 26.09
C SER A 53 -0.79 46.61 24.71
N LEU A 54 -1.93 47.28 24.52
CA LEU A 54 -2.66 47.27 23.26
C LEU A 54 -1.82 47.68 22.04
N PRO A 55 -0.98 48.74 22.09
CA PRO A 55 -0.15 49.14 20.95
C PRO A 55 1.01 48.17 20.65
N SER A 56 1.31 47.22 21.54
CA SER A 56 2.35 46.21 21.30
C SER A 56 1.81 44.92 20.69
N LEU A 57 0.52 44.57 20.85
CA LEU A 57 -0.02 43.26 20.42
C LEU A 57 0.37 42.83 18.99
N ARG A 58 0.32 43.73 18.01
CA ARG A 58 0.78 43.43 16.63
C ARG A 58 2.27 43.12 16.57
N ARG A 59 3.10 43.93 17.24
CA ARG A 59 4.55 43.70 17.37
C ARG A 59 4.88 42.42 18.13
N GLU A 60 3.98 41.99 19.02
CA GLU A 60 4.14 40.74 19.77
C GLU A 60 3.87 39.50 18.91
N GLY A 61 3.13 39.65 17.81
CA GLY A 61 2.87 38.59 16.84
C GLY A 61 1.41 38.31 16.54
N PHE A 62 0.45 39.04 17.12
CA PHE A 62 -0.96 38.92 16.75
C PHE A 62 -1.18 39.53 15.35
N ARG A 63 -1.66 38.70 14.41
CA ARG A 63 -1.89 39.13 13.03
C ARG A 63 -3.09 40.04 12.92
N TYR A 64 -4.16 39.70 13.63
CA TYR A 64 -5.38 40.48 13.72
C TYR A 64 -5.59 40.90 15.17
N VAL A 65 -5.93 42.17 15.36
CA VAL A 65 -6.29 42.75 16.64
C VAL A 65 -7.59 43.50 16.43
N TYR A 66 -8.67 42.98 17.00
CA TYR A 66 -10.00 43.59 17.00
C TYR A 66 -10.20 44.29 18.35
N GLU A 67 -10.51 45.58 18.33
CA GLU A 67 -10.86 46.33 19.52
C GLU A 67 -12.38 46.53 19.53
N LEU A 68 -13.06 46.07 20.58
CA LEU A 68 -14.51 46.15 20.71
C LEU A 68 -14.89 46.96 21.95
N GLY A 69 -15.56 48.10 21.74
CA GLY A 69 -16.24 48.89 22.76
C GLY A 69 -17.63 48.33 23.13
N GLU A 70 -18.35 49.04 23.98
CA GLU A 70 -19.64 48.55 24.51
C GLU A 70 -20.71 48.36 23.43
N SER A 71 -20.90 49.33 22.54
CA SER A 71 -21.84 49.23 21.43
C SER A 71 -21.42 48.18 20.41
N GLU A 72 -20.13 48.10 20.10
CA GLU A 72 -19.59 47.17 19.09
C GLU A 72 -19.69 45.71 19.54
N MET A 73 -19.59 45.44 20.85
CA MET A 73 -19.76 44.09 21.38
C MET A 73 -21.19 43.55 21.20
N ALA A 74 -22.21 44.40 21.28
CA ALA A 74 -23.60 43.97 21.22
C ALA A 74 -23.95 43.38 19.83
N ASP A 75 -23.31 43.90 18.79
CA ASP A 75 -23.52 43.51 17.40
C ASP A 75 -22.40 42.62 16.84
N ALA A 76 -21.41 42.23 17.65
CA ALA A 76 -20.25 41.45 17.19
C ALA A 76 -20.59 39.97 16.96
N GLU A 77 -20.23 39.45 15.78
CA GLU A 77 -20.35 38.04 15.43
C GLU A 77 -18.97 37.41 15.17
N VAL A 78 -18.77 36.17 15.62
CA VAL A 78 -17.58 35.37 15.31
C VAL A 78 -17.89 34.41 14.18
N VAL A 79 -17.44 34.75 12.98
CA VAL A 79 -17.59 33.92 11.78
C VAL A 79 -16.32 33.12 11.51
N ARG A 80 -16.45 31.84 11.18
CA ARG A 80 -15.31 31.00 10.78
C ARG A 80 -14.98 31.23 9.31
N THR A 81 -13.78 31.74 9.06
CA THR A 81 -13.27 31.96 7.69
C THR A 81 -12.23 30.89 7.35
N PRO A 82 -12.33 30.21 6.18
CA PRO A 82 -11.27 29.35 5.69
C PRO A 82 -9.94 30.10 5.57
N LEU A 83 -8.84 29.44 5.91
CA LEU A 83 -7.50 29.98 5.63
C LEU A 83 -7.26 30.03 4.12
N TRP A 84 -6.45 30.99 3.64
CA TRP A 84 -6.20 31.18 2.20
C TRP A 84 -5.79 29.92 1.42
N PRO A 85 -4.95 29.01 1.98
CA PRO A 85 -4.57 27.78 1.29
C PRO A 85 -5.72 26.77 1.16
N ASN A 86 -6.78 26.90 1.95
CA ASN A 86 -7.91 25.98 1.91
C ASN A 86 -8.75 26.26 0.66
N LYS A 87 -8.63 25.35 -0.30
CA LYS A 87 -9.36 25.31 -1.56
C LYS A 87 -10.05 23.94 -1.75
N LYS A 88 -10.42 23.29 -0.64
CA LYS A 88 -10.94 21.91 -0.62
C LYS A 88 -12.23 21.75 -1.43
N GLU A 89 -12.96 22.84 -1.64
CA GLU A 89 -14.13 22.93 -2.50
C GLU A 89 -13.83 22.71 -3.98
N LEU A 90 -12.57 22.90 -4.41
CA LEU A 90 -12.15 22.67 -5.77
C LEU A 90 -11.67 21.22 -5.92
N THR A 91 -12.45 20.40 -6.62
CA THR A 91 -12.21 18.94 -6.77
C THR A 91 -11.49 18.56 -8.07
N GLY A 92 -11.32 19.51 -8.99
CA GLY A 92 -10.72 19.26 -10.30
C GLY A 92 -11.73 18.71 -11.31
N PRO A 93 -11.26 18.03 -12.38
CA PRO A 93 -9.88 17.63 -12.66
C PRO A 93 -8.87 18.78 -12.84
N PHE A 94 -7.58 18.52 -12.58
CA PHE A 94 -6.49 19.51 -12.64
C PHE A 94 -5.36 19.07 -13.56
N ASP A 95 -4.73 20.02 -14.28
CA ASP A 95 -3.43 19.82 -14.93
C ASP A 95 -2.40 20.70 -14.22
N ILE A 96 -1.46 20.06 -13.52
CA ILE A 96 -0.49 20.73 -12.64
C ILE A 96 0.85 20.81 -13.37
N VAL A 97 1.29 22.02 -13.71
CA VAL A 97 2.49 22.31 -14.51
C VAL A 97 3.67 22.62 -13.59
N GLY A 98 4.81 21.98 -13.87
CA GLY A 98 6.08 22.17 -13.17
C GLY A 98 6.72 23.55 -13.36
N ASP A 99 7.96 23.69 -12.90
CA ASP A 99 8.71 24.95 -12.95
C ASP A 99 8.96 25.38 -14.41
N VAL A 100 8.42 26.55 -14.77
CA VAL A 100 8.41 27.03 -16.16
C VAL A 100 9.71 27.76 -16.50
N HIS A 101 10.24 28.55 -15.57
CA HIS A 101 11.49 29.32 -15.73
C HIS A 101 11.59 30.07 -17.06
N GLY A 102 10.53 30.78 -17.48
CA GLY A 102 10.56 31.55 -18.74
C GLY A 102 10.64 30.72 -20.04
N CYS A 103 10.52 29.38 -20.00
CA CYS A 103 10.44 28.49 -21.16
C CYS A 103 9.04 28.54 -21.81
N PHE A 104 8.71 29.69 -22.38
CA PHE A 104 7.37 30.00 -22.89
C PHE A 104 6.93 29.11 -24.06
N ASP A 105 7.84 28.78 -24.98
CA ASP A 105 7.51 28.00 -26.17
C ASP A 105 7.20 26.54 -25.79
N GLU A 106 7.95 25.98 -24.83
CA GLU A 106 7.65 24.69 -24.21
C GLU A 106 6.34 24.71 -23.43
N LEU A 107 6.03 25.80 -22.72
CA LEU A 107 4.75 25.96 -22.03
C LEU A 107 3.57 25.92 -23.01
N LEU A 108 3.62 26.67 -24.11
CA LEU A 108 2.58 26.62 -25.14
C LEU A 108 2.44 25.22 -25.74
N SER A 109 3.57 24.58 -26.06
CA SER A 109 3.59 23.22 -26.60
C SER A 109 2.96 22.20 -25.64
N LEU A 110 3.24 22.34 -24.33
CA LEU A 110 2.67 21.48 -23.30
C LEU A 110 1.17 21.72 -23.14
N LEU A 111 0.72 22.99 -23.14
CA LEU A 111 -0.70 23.34 -23.07
C LEU A 111 -1.48 22.75 -24.26
N VAL A 112 -0.95 22.85 -25.48
CA VAL A 112 -1.54 22.22 -26.67
C VAL A 112 -1.61 20.70 -26.51
N ARG A 113 -0.53 20.06 -26.02
CA ARG A 113 -0.49 18.61 -25.78
C ARG A 113 -1.50 18.15 -24.71
N LEU A 114 -1.77 19.00 -23.72
CA LEU A 114 -2.80 18.79 -22.69
C LEU A 114 -4.23 19.07 -23.20
N GLY A 115 -4.37 19.62 -24.41
CA GLY A 115 -5.65 19.92 -25.07
C GLY A 115 -6.18 21.34 -24.83
N TYR A 116 -5.36 22.25 -24.31
CA TYR A 116 -5.74 23.65 -24.13
C TYR A 116 -5.62 24.39 -25.47
N ALA A 117 -6.60 25.24 -25.77
CA ALA A 117 -6.48 26.21 -26.85
C ALA A 117 -5.97 27.54 -26.27
N VAL A 118 -4.91 28.07 -26.86
CA VAL A 118 -4.31 29.35 -26.45
C VAL A 118 -4.37 30.30 -27.64
N GLU A 119 -5.19 31.35 -27.52
CA GLU A 119 -5.25 32.43 -28.51
C GLU A 119 -4.24 33.51 -28.11
N THR A 120 -3.25 33.70 -28.97
CA THR A 120 -2.25 34.76 -28.85
C THR A 120 -2.87 36.11 -29.19
N PRO A 121 -2.64 37.16 -28.38
CA PRO A 121 -3.10 38.50 -28.69
C PRO A 121 -2.44 39.08 -29.94
N ASP A 122 -3.16 39.94 -30.66
CA ASP A 122 -2.69 40.61 -31.89
C ASP A 122 -1.63 41.70 -31.62
N ASP A 123 -1.53 42.17 -30.37
CA ASP A 123 -0.58 43.18 -29.93
C ASP A 123 0.16 42.77 -28.65
N ALA A 124 1.32 43.41 -28.42
CA ALA A 124 2.19 43.09 -27.27
C ALA A 124 1.58 43.45 -25.90
N GLN A 125 0.47 44.19 -25.88
CA GLN A 125 -0.28 44.57 -24.67
C GLN A 125 -1.58 43.77 -24.48
N GLY A 126 -1.94 42.91 -25.43
CA GLY A 126 -3.17 42.15 -25.39
C GLY A 126 -3.16 41.03 -24.35
N THR A 127 -4.34 40.44 -24.17
CA THR A 127 -4.61 39.40 -23.17
C THR A 127 -4.64 38.04 -23.85
N TYR A 128 -3.89 37.07 -23.32
CA TYR A 128 -3.99 35.67 -23.74
C TYR A 128 -5.35 35.09 -23.34
N GLN A 129 -6.03 34.42 -24.27
CA GLN A 129 -7.20 33.62 -23.95
C GLN A 129 -6.81 32.15 -23.88
N VAL A 130 -6.95 31.55 -22.70
CA VAL A 130 -6.66 30.13 -22.47
C VAL A 130 -7.98 29.41 -22.24
N VAL A 131 -8.34 28.53 -23.18
CA VAL A 131 -9.57 27.72 -23.10
C VAL A 131 -9.21 26.31 -22.65
N PRO A 132 -9.67 25.88 -21.46
CA PRO A 132 -9.37 24.55 -20.96
C PRO A 132 -10.19 23.45 -21.65
N PRO A 133 -9.68 22.21 -21.72
CA PRO A 133 -10.52 21.04 -21.95
C PRO A 133 -11.69 20.99 -20.95
N ALA A 134 -12.81 20.39 -21.36
CA ALA A 134 -14.03 20.38 -20.56
C ALA A 134 -13.79 19.91 -19.11
N GLY A 135 -14.11 20.78 -18.15
CA GLY A 135 -14.01 20.51 -16.71
C GLY A 135 -12.62 20.60 -16.09
N ARG A 136 -11.55 20.83 -16.87
CA ARG A 136 -10.17 20.89 -16.36
C ARG A 136 -9.76 22.30 -15.95
N ARG A 137 -8.80 22.39 -15.03
CA ARG A 137 -8.20 23.66 -14.57
C ARG A 137 -6.69 23.53 -14.43
N LEU A 138 -5.95 24.56 -14.83
CA LEU A 138 -4.49 24.61 -14.69
C LEU A 138 -4.07 24.94 -13.27
N ILE A 139 -2.94 24.39 -12.84
CA ILE A 139 -2.24 24.81 -11.62
C ILE A 139 -0.75 24.94 -11.92
N PHE A 140 -0.15 26.09 -11.63
CA PHE A 140 1.29 26.28 -11.73
C PHE A 140 1.95 26.13 -10.37
N VAL A 141 3.02 25.34 -10.29
CA VAL A 141 3.74 25.07 -9.03
C VAL A 141 4.75 26.16 -8.63
N GLY A 142 4.88 27.23 -9.42
CA GLY A 142 5.79 28.34 -9.15
C GLY A 142 6.98 28.38 -10.09
N ASP A 143 7.93 29.26 -9.80
CA ASP A 143 9.12 29.54 -10.61
C ASP A 143 8.74 29.78 -12.08
N LEU A 144 7.84 30.75 -12.28
CA LEU A 144 7.35 31.14 -13.60
C LEU A 144 8.41 31.90 -14.40
N VAL A 145 9.37 32.50 -13.68
CA VAL A 145 10.37 33.45 -14.19
C VAL A 145 11.81 32.96 -13.99
N ASP A 146 12.73 33.75 -14.54
CA ASP A 146 14.17 33.61 -14.48
C ASP A 146 14.71 32.44 -15.31
N ARG A 147 15.97 32.57 -15.75
CA ARG A 147 16.77 31.62 -16.55
C ARG A 147 16.36 31.47 -18.01
N GLY A 148 15.08 31.25 -18.30
CA GLY A 148 14.60 31.09 -19.68
C GLY A 148 14.39 32.42 -20.40
N PRO A 149 14.16 32.35 -21.72
CA PRO A 149 14.28 33.50 -22.61
C PRO A 149 13.08 34.45 -22.64
N ARG A 150 11.93 34.08 -22.06
CA ARG A 150 10.65 34.77 -22.23
C ARG A 150 9.82 34.80 -20.92
N SER A 151 10.44 35.26 -19.83
CA SER A 151 9.79 35.34 -18.50
C SER A 151 8.58 36.27 -18.47
N ALA A 152 8.63 37.42 -19.16
CA ALA A 152 7.50 38.35 -19.21
C ALA A 152 6.27 37.74 -19.90
N GLU A 153 6.47 36.92 -20.94
CA GLU A 153 5.38 36.24 -21.66
C GLU A 153 4.76 35.12 -20.81
N CYS A 154 5.59 34.32 -20.11
CA CYS A 154 5.11 33.35 -19.14
C CYS A 154 4.23 34.01 -18.06
N LEU A 155 4.72 35.11 -17.46
CA LEU A 155 3.94 35.86 -16.49
C LEU A 155 2.63 36.38 -17.07
N ARG A 156 2.63 36.93 -18.28
CA ARG A 156 1.42 37.47 -18.91
C ARG A 156 0.37 36.38 -19.10
N LEU A 157 0.74 35.26 -19.70
CA LEU A 157 -0.16 34.13 -19.93
C LEU A 157 -0.74 33.59 -18.61
N VAL A 158 0.10 33.39 -17.58
CA VAL A 158 -0.36 32.87 -16.29
C VAL A 158 -1.27 33.88 -15.58
N MET A 159 -0.92 35.18 -15.61
CA MET A 159 -1.77 36.23 -15.05
C MET A 159 -3.14 36.29 -15.73
N ASP A 160 -3.19 36.19 -17.06
CA ASP A 160 -4.42 36.20 -17.84
C ASP A 160 -5.28 34.94 -17.52
N ALA A 161 -4.66 33.77 -17.48
CA ALA A 161 -5.33 32.51 -17.14
C ALA A 161 -5.89 32.50 -15.71
N VAL A 162 -5.15 33.03 -14.73
CA VAL A 162 -5.63 33.15 -13.34
C VAL A 162 -6.76 34.18 -13.24
N ALA A 163 -6.64 35.32 -13.92
CA ALA A 163 -7.69 36.34 -13.93
C ALA A 163 -9.00 35.83 -14.57
N ALA A 164 -8.91 34.98 -15.60
CA ALA A 164 -10.06 34.32 -16.22
C ALA A 164 -10.64 33.15 -15.40
N GLY A 165 -10.02 32.78 -14.27
CA GLY A 165 -10.47 31.67 -13.42
C GLY A 165 -10.19 30.28 -13.98
N VAL A 166 -9.40 30.18 -15.05
CA VAL A 166 -9.02 28.91 -15.71
C VAL A 166 -7.73 28.31 -15.13
N ALA A 167 -6.99 29.08 -14.32
CA ALA A 167 -5.77 28.63 -13.65
C ALA A 167 -5.71 29.04 -12.17
N LEU A 168 -4.90 28.30 -11.41
CA LEU A 168 -4.39 28.66 -10.10
C LEU A 168 -2.85 28.69 -10.15
N ALA A 169 -2.21 29.38 -9.21
CA ALA A 169 -0.76 29.38 -9.09
C ALA A 169 -0.34 29.49 -7.62
N VAL A 170 0.83 28.93 -7.31
CA VAL A 170 1.57 29.17 -6.06
C VAL A 170 2.90 29.83 -6.41
N PRO A 171 3.52 30.60 -5.50
CA PRO A 171 4.78 31.26 -5.80
C PRO A 171 5.94 30.29 -5.62
N GLY A 172 6.93 30.37 -6.50
CA GLY A 172 8.25 29.78 -6.30
C GLY A 172 9.27 30.75 -5.69
N ASN A 173 10.49 30.29 -5.40
CA ASN A 173 11.51 31.14 -4.80
C ASN A 173 12.03 32.21 -5.76
N HIS A 174 12.04 31.96 -7.07
CA HIS A 174 12.38 32.95 -8.08
C HIS A 174 11.29 34.02 -8.19
N ASP A 175 10.01 33.62 -8.14
CA ASP A 175 8.87 34.53 -8.11
C ASP A 175 8.90 35.46 -6.88
N ASP A 176 9.20 34.90 -5.69
CA ASP A 176 9.34 35.69 -4.44
C ASP A 176 10.54 36.65 -4.50
N LYS A 177 11.63 36.26 -5.16
CA LYS A 177 12.79 37.13 -5.38
C LYS A 177 12.43 38.30 -6.31
N LEU A 178 11.69 38.04 -7.38
CA LEU A 178 11.17 39.08 -8.27
C LEU A 178 10.20 40.01 -7.56
N LEU A 179 9.26 39.49 -6.75
CA LEU A 179 8.33 40.29 -5.96
C LEU A 179 9.08 41.25 -5.02
N ARG A 180 10.13 40.78 -4.34
CA ARG A 180 10.96 41.64 -3.47
C ARG A 180 11.59 42.79 -4.26
N LYS A 181 12.08 42.54 -5.47
CA LYS A 181 12.61 43.58 -6.37
C LYS A 181 11.52 44.59 -6.75
N LEU A 182 10.33 44.11 -7.15
CA LEU A 182 9.18 44.95 -7.51
C LEU A 182 8.66 45.80 -6.33
N GLN A 183 8.87 45.35 -5.10
CA GLN A 183 8.58 46.12 -3.88
C GLN A 183 9.68 47.15 -3.52
N GLY A 184 10.72 47.30 -4.35
CA GLY A 184 11.82 48.23 -4.13
C GLY A 184 12.89 47.75 -3.14
N ARG A 185 12.92 46.45 -2.81
CA ARG A 185 13.99 45.89 -1.97
C ARG A 185 15.25 45.67 -2.79
N GLU A 186 16.39 45.81 -2.13
CA GLU A 186 17.69 45.49 -2.73
C GLU A 186 17.86 43.98 -2.84
N VAL A 187 18.01 43.48 -4.07
CA VAL A 187 18.25 42.05 -4.35
C VAL A 187 19.37 41.91 -5.38
N LYS A 188 20.16 40.84 -5.25
CA LYS A 188 21.20 40.50 -6.24
C LYS A 188 20.54 39.97 -7.52
N LEU A 189 20.81 40.62 -8.64
CA LEU A 189 20.42 40.18 -9.98
C LEU A 189 21.36 39.05 -10.41
N LEU A 190 20.98 37.82 -10.05
CA LEU A 190 21.71 36.59 -10.29
C LEU A 190 20.70 35.48 -10.59
N HIS A 191 21.16 34.43 -11.25
CA HIS A 191 20.38 33.25 -11.63
C HIS A 191 19.23 33.57 -12.59
N GLY A 192 19.44 34.52 -13.53
CA GLY A 192 18.49 34.85 -14.59
C GLY A 192 17.57 36.03 -14.30
N LEU A 193 17.55 36.54 -13.05
CA LEU A 193 16.72 37.68 -12.67
C LEU A 193 17.08 38.97 -13.43
N GLU A 194 18.34 39.12 -13.84
CA GLU A 194 18.83 40.20 -14.68
C GLU A 194 18.08 40.29 -16.01
N GLN A 195 17.83 39.15 -16.66
CA GLN A 195 17.10 39.09 -17.91
C GLN A 195 15.61 39.32 -17.70
N THR A 196 15.01 38.66 -16.71
CA THR A 196 13.62 38.89 -16.31
C THR A 196 13.36 40.37 -16.03
N TRP A 197 14.26 41.04 -15.32
CA TRP A 197 14.12 42.46 -14.99
C TRP A 197 14.16 43.34 -16.24
N ALA A 198 15.08 43.09 -17.18
CA ALA A 198 15.15 43.80 -18.44
C ALA A 198 13.87 43.62 -19.29
N GLU A 199 13.31 42.40 -19.34
CA GLU A 199 12.04 42.13 -20.03
C GLU A 199 10.87 42.91 -19.39
N LEU A 200 10.81 42.94 -18.05
CA LEU A 200 9.77 43.69 -17.32
C LEU A 200 9.92 45.21 -17.47
N GLU A 201 11.14 45.74 -17.55
CA GLU A 201 11.38 47.15 -17.86
C GLU A 201 10.91 47.50 -19.27
N ALA A 202 11.19 46.64 -20.26
CA ALA A 202 10.73 46.81 -21.63
C ALA A 202 9.20 46.74 -21.75
N ALA A 203 8.53 45.96 -20.90
CA ALA A 203 7.07 45.81 -20.87
C ALA A 203 6.33 47.01 -20.22
N GLY A 204 7.04 47.92 -19.55
CA GLY A 204 6.50 49.15 -18.98
C GLY A 204 5.91 49.04 -17.57
N ASP A 205 5.62 50.21 -16.98
CA ASP A 205 5.24 50.36 -15.56
C ASP A 205 3.94 49.65 -15.19
N ASP A 206 2.94 49.70 -16.08
CA ASP A 206 1.64 49.07 -15.86
C ASP A 206 1.76 47.55 -15.74
N PHE A 207 2.62 46.93 -16.56
CA PHE A 207 2.89 45.50 -16.49
C PHE A 207 3.62 45.14 -15.20
N ARG A 208 4.59 45.95 -14.76
CA ARG A 208 5.31 45.73 -13.50
C ARG A 208 4.39 45.80 -12.28
N GLU A 209 3.50 46.77 -12.24
CA GLU A 209 2.51 46.88 -11.16
C GLU A 209 1.51 45.72 -11.19
N ARG A 210 1.10 45.28 -12.39
CA ARG A 210 0.26 44.09 -12.57
C ARG A 210 0.95 42.83 -12.03
N ALA A 211 2.20 42.59 -12.44
CA ALA A 211 3.00 41.47 -11.97
C ALA A 211 3.21 41.52 -10.44
N ARG A 212 3.49 42.71 -9.88
CA ARG A 212 3.63 42.90 -8.44
C ARG A 212 2.36 42.48 -7.69
N ARG A 213 1.18 42.93 -8.13
CA ARG A 213 -0.11 42.58 -7.51
C ARG A 213 -0.40 41.09 -7.62
N PHE A 214 -0.12 40.49 -8.78
CA PHE A 214 -0.30 39.06 -8.99
C PHE A 214 0.56 38.25 -8.03
N LEU A 215 1.88 38.48 -8.02
CA LEU A 215 2.83 37.74 -7.20
C LEU A 215 2.59 37.92 -5.69
N ASP A 216 2.24 39.14 -5.26
CA ASP A 216 1.89 39.43 -3.86
C ASP A 216 0.61 38.70 -3.41
N GLY A 217 -0.31 38.46 -4.34
CA GLY A 217 -1.56 37.74 -4.11
C GLY A 217 -1.43 36.22 -4.03
N LEU A 218 -0.28 35.65 -4.42
CA LEU A 218 -0.09 34.19 -4.44
C LEU A 218 0.04 33.60 -3.03
N VAL A 219 -0.72 32.54 -2.80
CA VAL A 219 -0.77 31.80 -1.54
C VAL A 219 0.33 30.73 -1.55
N SER A 220 0.96 30.48 -0.39
CA SER A 220 2.11 29.56 -0.27
C SER A 220 1.87 28.14 -0.81
N HIS A 221 0.65 27.64 -0.69
CA HIS A 221 0.26 26.32 -1.14
C HIS A 221 -1.27 26.28 -1.32
N LEU A 222 -1.76 25.24 -2.00
CA LEU A 222 -3.19 24.97 -2.20
C LEU A 222 -3.52 23.61 -1.59
N VAL A 223 -4.62 23.52 -0.84
CA VAL A 223 -5.21 22.26 -0.36
C VAL A 223 -6.52 22.05 -1.08
N LEU A 224 -6.57 21.05 -1.94
CA LEU A 224 -7.60 20.82 -2.95
C LEU A 224 -8.29 19.46 -2.74
N ASP A 225 -9.37 19.25 -3.48
CA ASP A 225 -10.09 17.97 -3.59
C ASP A 225 -10.44 17.34 -2.24
N GLY A 226 -11.16 18.08 -1.39
CA GLY A 226 -11.51 17.65 -0.04
C GLY A 226 -10.31 17.48 0.91
N GLY A 227 -9.10 17.85 0.49
CA GLY A 227 -7.84 17.65 1.20
C GLY A 227 -7.01 16.49 0.68
N ARG A 228 -7.38 15.88 -0.46
CA ARG A 228 -6.63 14.77 -1.07
C ARG A 228 -5.46 15.21 -1.94
N LEU A 229 -5.38 16.48 -2.30
CA LEU A 229 -4.33 17.04 -3.14
C LEU A 229 -3.76 18.31 -2.49
N VAL A 230 -2.45 18.41 -2.45
CA VAL A 230 -1.71 19.59 -2.03
C VAL A 230 -0.73 19.98 -3.11
N VAL A 231 -0.71 21.26 -3.47
CA VAL A 231 0.24 21.82 -4.43
C VAL A 231 1.05 22.92 -3.75
N ALA A 232 2.38 22.80 -3.78
CA ALA A 232 3.33 23.73 -3.20
C ALA A 232 4.63 23.69 -3.99
N HIS A 233 5.36 24.80 -4.11
CA HIS A 233 6.55 24.85 -4.96
C HIS A 233 7.66 23.88 -4.53
N ALA A 234 8.12 23.94 -3.28
CA ALA A 234 9.14 23.03 -2.74
C ALA A 234 8.54 21.85 -1.94
N GLY A 235 7.22 21.67 -2.03
CA GLY A 235 6.48 20.67 -1.26
C GLY A 235 6.13 21.09 0.16
N LEU A 236 5.46 20.20 0.92
CA LEU A 236 4.98 20.53 2.27
C LEU A 236 4.61 19.28 3.11
N PRO A 237 5.12 19.13 4.34
CA PRO A 237 4.73 18.04 5.24
C PRO A 237 3.29 18.22 5.75
N GLU A 238 2.65 17.11 6.15
CA GLU A 238 1.22 17.10 6.54
C GLU A 238 0.90 18.07 7.68
N SER A 239 1.80 18.21 8.66
CA SER A 239 1.65 19.12 9.81
C SER A 239 1.48 20.60 9.39
N MET A 240 2.00 20.97 8.22
CA MET A 240 1.96 22.32 7.67
C MET A 240 0.83 22.53 6.64
N GLN A 241 0.17 21.48 6.17
CA GLN A 241 -0.88 21.56 5.15
C GLN A 241 -2.13 22.28 5.68
N GLY A 242 -2.60 23.27 4.92
CA GLY A 242 -3.76 24.10 5.29
C GLY A 242 -3.47 25.07 6.43
N ARG A 243 -2.20 25.25 6.81
CA ARG A 243 -1.77 26.21 7.85
C ARG A 243 -1.27 27.51 7.24
N ALA A 244 -1.20 28.56 8.05
CA ALA A 244 -0.79 29.89 7.59
C ALA A 244 0.19 30.54 8.59
N SER A 245 1.48 30.42 8.30
CA SER A 245 2.55 31.06 9.07
C SER A 245 3.75 31.39 8.18
N GLY A 246 4.66 32.24 8.66
CA GLY A 246 5.90 32.54 7.96
C GLY A 246 6.77 31.30 7.73
N ALA A 247 6.78 30.36 8.69
CA ALA A 247 7.51 29.09 8.56
C ALA A 247 6.94 28.22 7.43
N VAL A 248 5.61 28.10 7.35
CA VAL A 248 4.92 27.36 6.27
C VAL A 248 5.23 27.97 4.90
N ARG A 249 5.19 29.31 4.79
CA ARG A 249 5.55 29.99 3.54
C ARG A 249 7.02 29.78 3.18
N SER A 250 7.92 29.80 4.16
CA SER A 250 9.35 29.54 3.94
C SER A 250 9.59 28.11 3.46
N PHE A 251 8.98 27.11 4.09
CA PHE A 251 9.10 25.72 3.68
C PHE A 251 8.58 25.52 2.26
N ALA A 252 7.39 26.04 1.95
CA ALA A 252 6.79 25.91 0.62
C ALA A 252 7.63 26.55 -0.51
N LEU A 253 8.46 27.55 -0.19
CA LEU A 253 9.32 28.23 -1.17
C LEU A 253 10.72 27.62 -1.29
N TYR A 254 11.30 27.17 -0.18
CA TYR A 254 12.74 26.84 -0.11
C TYR A 254 13.03 25.38 0.29
N GLY A 255 12.01 24.63 0.71
CA GLY A 255 12.14 23.28 1.26
C GLY A 255 12.68 23.27 2.71
N ASP A 256 13.07 22.09 3.17
CA ASP A 256 13.60 21.85 4.51
C ASP A 256 15.13 21.98 4.53
N VAL A 257 15.65 23.19 4.80
CA VAL A 257 17.08 23.47 4.76
C VAL A 257 17.76 23.08 6.08
N THR A 258 18.90 22.39 6.00
CA THR A 258 19.67 21.96 7.20
C THR A 258 20.48 23.10 7.82
N GLY A 259 20.69 24.18 7.06
CA GLY A 259 21.59 25.28 7.42
C GLY A 259 23.04 25.09 6.91
N GLU A 260 23.36 23.92 6.35
CA GLU A 260 24.65 23.64 5.73
C GLU A 260 24.64 23.94 4.22
N THR A 261 25.82 24.14 3.64
CA THR A 261 26.02 24.29 2.19
C THR A 261 26.86 23.15 1.65
N ASP A 262 26.49 22.61 0.49
CA ASP A 262 27.24 21.57 -0.20
C ASP A 262 28.53 22.09 -0.88
N GLU A 263 29.26 21.21 -1.55
CA GLU A 263 30.47 21.53 -2.30
C GLU A 263 30.26 22.50 -3.47
N TYR A 264 29.01 22.67 -3.91
CA TYR A 264 28.60 23.60 -4.96
C TYR A 264 28.06 24.94 -4.42
N GLY A 265 28.12 25.14 -3.08
CA GLY A 265 27.64 26.35 -2.41
C GLY A 265 26.12 26.46 -2.30
N LEU A 266 25.38 25.37 -2.52
CA LEU A 266 23.92 25.29 -2.43
C LEU A 266 23.49 24.77 -1.05
N PRO A 267 22.35 25.24 -0.49
CA PRO A 267 21.83 24.72 0.76
C PRO A 267 21.54 23.22 0.69
N VAL A 268 22.05 22.48 1.67
CA VAL A 268 21.68 21.07 1.89
C VAL A 268 20.25 21.03 2.43
N ARG A 269 19.46 20.06 1.96
CA ARG A 269 18.04 19.92 2.30
C ARG A 269 17.73 18.51 2.77
N HIS A 270 16.84 18.39 3.74
CA HIS A 270 16.28 17.09 4.14
C HIS A 270 15.31 16.59 3.06
N ASN A 271 15.31 15.29 2.82
CA ASN A 271 14.36 14.64 1.90
C ASN A 271 13.02 14.38 2.63
N TRP A 272 12.27 15.44 2.89
CA TRP A 272 10.97 15.35 3.56
C TRP A 272 9.98 14.43 2.83
N ALA A 273 10.13 14.26 1.51
CA ALA A 273 9.26 13.40 0.69
C ALA A 273 9.46 11.90 1.00
N ALA A 274 10.68 11.48 1.34
CA ALA A 274 10.98 10.12 1.82
C ALA A 274 10.31 9.82 3.17
N GLU A 275 10.24 10.82 4.05
CA GLU A 275 9.61 10.71 5.37
C GLU A 275 8.09 11.02 5.33
N TYR A 276 7.55 11.41 4.18
CA TYR A 276 6.16 11.85 4.10
C TYR A 276 5.19 10.69 4.35
N ARG A 277 4.42 10.79 5.44
CA ARG A 277 3.37 9.84 5.84
C ARG A 277 1.95 10.38 5.66
N GLY A 278 1.81 11.59 5.10
CA GLY A 278 0.53 12.28 5.03
C GLY A 278 -0.47 11.68 4.05
N SER A 279 -1.74 11.96 4.30
CA SER A 279 -2.84 11.39 3.52
C SER A 279 -3.01 12.00 2.13
N ALA A 280 -2.68 13.29 1.95
CA ALA A 280 -2.81 13.99 0.68
C ALA A 280 -1.69 13.62 -0.31
N ARG A 281 -1.97 13.66 -1.60
CA ARG A 281 -0.94 13.70 -2.65
C ARG A 281 -0.31 15.09 -2.69
N VAL A 282 1.01 15.19 -2.64
CA VAL A 282 1.75 16.46 -2.68
C VAL A 282 2.47 16.58 -4.02
N VAL A 283 2.11 17.58 -4.80
CA VAL A 283 2.73 17.86 -6.11
C VAL A 283 3.58 19.12 -5.99
N TYR A 284 4.84 19.03 -6.38
CA TYR A 284 5.82 20.10 -6.18
C TYR A 284 6.89 20.13 -7.29
N GLY A 285 7.72 21.17 -7.29
CA GLY A 285 8.86 21.40 -8.20
C GLY A 285 10.15 21.70 -7.40
N HIS A 286 10.81 22.82 -7.72
CA HIS A 286 11.94 23.43 -7.00
C HIS A 286 13.33 22.82 -7.24
N THR A 287 13.46 21.50 -7.19
CA THR A 287 14.76 20.81 -7.39
C THR A 287 14.67 19.93 -8.63
N PRO A 288 15.43 20.22 -9.70
CA PRO A 288 15.26 19.51 -10.96
C PRO A 288 15.64 18.03 -10.83
N VAL A 289 14.75 17.17 -11.32
CA VAL A 289 14.95 15.71 -11.43
C VAL A 289 14.91 15.29 -12.91
N ALA A 290 15.52 14.16 -13.27
CA ALA A 290 15.53 13.70 -14.65
C ALA A 290 14.13 13.24 -15.11
N GLU A 291 13.45 12.46 -14.26
CA GLU A 291 12.10 11.97 -14.48
C GLU A 291 11.22 12.25 -13.25
N ALA A 292 9.93 12.51 -13.51
CA ALA A 292 8.95 12.72 -12.46
C ALA A 292 8.49 11.37 -11.90
N GLU A 293 8.81 11.10 -10.64
CA GLU A 293 8.48 9.84 -9.98
C GLU A 293 7.76 10.08 -8.65
N TRP A 294 6.83 9.19 -8.32
CA TRP A 294 6.17 9.19 -7.02
C TRP A 294 7.11 8.62 -5.96
N LEU A 295 7.33 9.38 -4.90
CA LEU A 295 7.94 8.92 -3.64
C LEU A 295 6.93 9.13 -2.52
N ASN A 296 6.49 8.04 -1.90
CA ASN A 296 5.32 7.95 -1.05
C ASN A 296 4.07 8.48 -1.75
N ARG A 297 3.56 9.62 -1.28
CA ARG A 297 2.45 10.35 -1.88
C ARG A 297 2.91 11.74 -2.35
N ALA A 298 4.20 11.93 -2.55
CA ALA A 298 4.79 13.17 -3.02
C ALA A 298 5.42 12.95 -4.40
N VAL A 299 5.30 13.93 -5.29
CA VAL A 299 5.89 13.89 -6.62
C VAL A 299 6.49 15.23 -7.00
N ASN A 300 7.75 15.19 -7.42
CA ASN A 300 8.45 16.32 -8.00
C ASN A 300 8.25 16.32 -9.52
N ILE A 301 7.71 17.40 -10.07
CA ILE A 301 7.46 17.58 -11.50
C ILE A 301 8.34 18.68 -12.13
N ASP A 302 9.32 19.21 -11.40
CA ASP A 302 10.41 19.98 -12.00
C ASP A 302 11.38 19.01 -12.69
N THR A 303 11.17 18.81 -13.99
CA THR A 303 12.05 17.98 -14.83
C THR A 303 13.12 18.79 -15.57
N GLY A 304 13.49 19.96 -15.04
CA GLY A 304 14.65 20.72 -15.49
C GLY A 304 14.56 21.27 -16.92
N CYS A 305 13.37 21.69 -17.37
CA CYS A 305 13.14 22.22 -18.73
C CYS A 305 14.20 23.23 -19.16
N VAL A 306 14.47 24.24 -18.32
CA VAL A 306 15.42 25.31 -18.64
C VAL A 306 16.87 24.82 -18.81
N PHE A 307 17.20 23.66 -18.25
CA PHE A 307 18.52 23.05 -18.33
C PHE A 307 18.66 22.01 -19.45
N GLY A 308 17.63 21.88 -20.30
CA GLY A 308 17.59 20.94 -21.43
C GLY A 308 16.86 19.63 -21.14
N GLY A 309 16.15 19.52 -20.01
CA GLY A 309 15.29 18.39 -19.68
C GLY A 309 13.91 18.51 -20.36
N ARG A 310 12.84 18.44 -19.57
CA ARG A 310 11.46 18.50 -20.05
C ARG A 310 10.63 19.47 -19.23
N LEU A 311 9.60 20.07 -19.81
CA LEU A 311 8.51 20.69 -19.05
C LEU A 311 7.42 19.64 -18.85
N THR A 312 7.12 19.33 -17.58
CA THR A 312 6.22 18.23 -17.22
C THR A 312 4.98 18.76 -16.49
N ALA A 313 3.84 18.16 -16.81
CA ALA A 313 2.58 18.33 -16.10
C ALA A 313 2.04 16.99 -15.58
N LEU A 314 1.37 17.04 -14.42
CA LEU A 314 0.61 15.94 -13.87
C LEU A 314 -0.89 16.17 -14.13
N ARG A 315 -1.55 15.19 -14.74
CA ARG A 315 -3.01 15.15 -14.86
C ARG A 315 -3.62 14.51 -13.61
N TYR A 316 -4.50 15.22 -12.92
CA TYR A 316 -5.20 14.75 -11.74
C TYR A 316 -6.71 14.67 -12.01
N PRO A 317 -7.40 13.57 -11.64
CA PRO A 317 -6.97 12.48 -10.75
C PRO A 317 -6.30 11.28 -11.47
N GLU A 318 -6.04 11.38 -12.77
CA GLU A 318 -5.52 10.27 -13.58
C GLU A 318 -4.10 9.83 -13.17
N LEU A 319 -3.34 10.73 -12.55
CA LEU A 319 -1.93 10.59 -12.16
C LEU A 319 -0.99 10.34 -13.36
N GLU A 320 -1.39 10.82 -14.54
CA GLU A 320 -0.61 10.69 -15.77
C GLU A 320 0.35 11.88 -15.94
N PHE A 321 1.60 11.59 -16.30
CA PHE A 321 2.57 12.61 -16.67
C PHE A 321 2.49 12.93 -18.16
N VAL A 322 2.38 14.21 -18.50
CA VAL A 322 2.47 14.73 -19.86
C VAL A 322 3.62 15.70 -19.92
N SER A 323 4.55 15.52 -20.86
CA SER A 323 5.76 16.34 -20.91
C SER A 323 6.15 16.72 -22.34
N VAL A 324 6.85 17.85 -22.48
CA VAL A 324 7.46 18.31 -23.72
C VAL A 324 8.95 18.50 -23.48
N ALA A 325 9.79 17.98 -24.38
CA ALA A 325 11.23 18.15 -24.28
C ALA A 325 11.61 19.62 -24.53
N ALA A 326 12.60 20.11 -23.80
CA ALA A 326 13.15 21.43 -24.05
C ALA A 326 13.75 21.49 -25.45
N SER A 327 13.49 22.58 -26.19
CA SER A 327 14.02 22.76 -27.54
C SER A 327 15.54 22.89 -27.56
N ARG A 328 16.11 23.44 -26.47
CA ARG A 328 17.54 23.55 -26.21
C ARG A 328 17.79 23.73 -24.72
N ARG A 329 19.06 23.64 -24.31
CA ARG A 329 19.50 24.11 -22.99
C ARG A 329 19.56 25.64 -22.98
N TYR A 330 18.81 26.29 -22.08
CA TYR A 330 18.77 27.75 -21.94
C TYR A 330 19.68 28.27 -20.82
N ALA A 331 19.90 27.47 -19.78
CA ALA A 331 20.84 27.75 -18.70
C ALA A 331 21.68 26.51 -18.37
N ASP A 332 22.86 26.71 -17.80
CA ASP A 332 23.67 25.61 -17.29
C ASP A 332 23.27 25.27 -15.85
N PRO A 333 23.07 23.97 -15.53
CA PRO A 333 22.74 23.56 -14.18
C PRO A 333 23.98 23.64 -13.29
N VAL A 334 23.78 24.04 -12.03
CA VAL A 334 24.87 24.10 -11.03
C VAL A 334 25.40 22.70 -10.69
N ARG A 335 24.52 21.68 -10.75
CA ARG A 335 24.85 20.26 -10.59
C ARG A 335 24.58 19.50 -11.88
N PRO A 336 25.40 18.51 -12.26
CA PRO A 336 25.02 17.55 -13.31
C PRO A 336 23.72 16.83 -12.90
N PHE A 337 22.69 16.83 -13.76
CA PHE A 337 21.39 16.20 -13.43
C PHE A 337 20.83 15.26 -14.52
N LEU A 338 21.32 15.33 -15.76
CA LEU A 338 21.04 14.34 -16.81
C LEU A 338 22.25 13.40 -16.88
N ALA A 339 22.20 12.26 -16.19
CA ALA A 339 23.16 11.16 -16.31
C ALA A 339 22.55 9.98 -17.10
N ASP A 340 23.39 9.12 -17.67
CA ASP A 340 23.09 8.16 -18.75
C ASP A 340 21.85 7.26 -18.56
N GLU A 341 21.23 6.94 -19.71
CA GLU A 341 20.03 6.13 -19.96
C GLU A 341 20.16 4.65 -19.52
N GLY A 342 20.30 4.40 -18.21
CA GLY A 342 20.16 3.07 -17.61
C GLY A 342 18.75 2.83 -17.07
N VAL A 343 18.28 1.58 -17.10
CA VAL A 343 17.08 1.18 -16.33
C VAL A 343 17.43 1.32 -14.84
N GLN A 344 16.89 2.35 -14.20
CA GLN A 344 17.06 2.61 -12.77
C GLN A 344 15.77 2.20 -12.03
N PRO A 345 15.87 1.72 -10.78
CA PRO A 345 14.72 1.42 -9.95
C PRO A 345 14.07 2.74 -9.52
N SER A 346 12.74 2.74 -9.36
CA SER A 346 12.04 3.96 -8.95
C SER A 346 12.52 4.48 -7.59
N LEU A 347 12.39 5.79 -7.33
CA LEU A 347 12.72 6.39 -6.03
C LEU A 347 12.04 5.69 -4.86
N GLN A 348 10.79 5.24 -5.05
CA GLN A 348 10.07 4.46 -4.05
C GLN A 348 10.73 3.10 -3.81
N THR A 349 11.12 2.42 -4.87
CA THR A 349 11.82 1.12 -4.81
C THR A 349 13.14 1.23 -4.05
N LEU A 350 13.92 2.28 -4.29
CA LEU A 350 15.16 2.55 -3.55
C LEU A 350 14.91 2.81 -2.07
N HIS A 351 13.83 3.53 -1.74
CA HIS A 351 13.45 3.82 -0.36
C HIS A 351 12.94 2.58 0.39
N ASP A 352 12.27 1.67 -0.31
CA ASP A 352 11.64 0.47 0.26
C ASP A 352 12.63 -0.65 0.65
N ASP A 353 13.94 -0.40 0.52
CA ASP A 353 15.01 -1.32 0.94
C ASP A 353 15.11 -1.45 2.48
N VAL A 354 14.61 -0.47 3.24
CA VAL A 354 14.69 -0.46 4.72
C VAL A 354 13.31 -0.39 5.36
N LEU A 355 13.00 -1.41 6.17
CA LEU A 355 11.81 -1.44 7.02
C LEU A 355 12.01 -0.57 8.28
N ASP A 356 11.07 0.34 8.54
CA ASP A 356 11.04 1.11 9.78
C ASP A 356 10.43 0.26 10.91
N MET A 357 11.14 0.15 12.04
CA MET A 357 10.66 -0.59 13.21
C MET A 357 9.40 0.06 13.80
N ASP A 358 9.31 1.39 13.73
CA ASP A 358 8.14 2.15 14.16
C ASP A 358 6.94 1.94 13.24
N ASP A 359 7.08 1.24 12.11
CA ASP A 359 5.97 0.78 11.27
C ASP A 359 5.44 -0.61 11.68
N LEU A 360 6.10 -1.30 12.61
CA LEU A 360 5.76 -2.68 12.98
C LEU A 360 5.44 -2.86 14.47
N LEU A 361 5.96 -2.00 15.35
CA LEU A 361 5.75 -2.11 16.79
C LEU A 361 4.40 -1.55 17.27
N GLY A 362 3.97 -2.00 18.46
CA GLY A 362 2.78 -1.55 19.16
C GLY A 362 1.46 -2.17 18.69
N ARG A 363 0.35 -1.75 19.32
CA ARG A 363 -1.00 -2.15 18.90
C ARG A 363 -1.38 -1.44 17.60
N ARG A 364 -1.74 -2.21 16.57
CA ARG A 364 -2.08 -1.67 15.24
C ARG A 364 -3.46 -2.08 14.77
N THR A 365 -4.04 -1.25 13.92
CA THR A 365 -5.28 -1.55 13.20
C THR A 365 -5.03 -1.31 11.72
N VAL A 366 -4.89 -2.40 10.97
CA VAL A 366 -4.69 -2.36 9.52
C VAL A 366 -6.05 -2.13 8.87
N SER A 367 -6.20 -0.97 8.23
CA SER A 367 -7.43 -0.62 7.51
C SER A 367 -7.37 -1.17 6.09
N THR A 368 -8.37 -1.96 5.70
CA THR A 368 -8.47 -2.54 4.37
C THR A 368 -9.75 -2.05 3.68
N SER A 369 -9.80 -2.21 2.36
CA SER A 369 -11.00 -2.04 1.55
C SER A 369 -12.20 -2.88 2.03
N ARG A 370 -11.97 -3.92 2.84
CA ARG A 370 -12.96 -4.91 3.28
C ARG A 370 -13.13 -4.96 4.81
N GLY A 371 -12.72 -3.91 5.51
CA GLY A 371 -12.83 -3.77 6.96
C GLY A 371 -11.48 -3.49 7.64
N ALA A 372 -11.45 -3.55 8.96
CA ALA A 372 -10.23 -3.30 9.72
C ALA A 372 -9.82 -4.54 10.52
N VAL A 373 -8.51 -4.86 10.51
CA VAL A 373 -7.95 -5.98 11.26
C VAL A 373 -7.01 -5.42 12.34
N MET A 374 -7.32 -5.74 13.60
CA MET A 374 -6.49 -5.35 14.73
C MET A 374 -5.41 -6.40 14.98
N VAL A 375 -4.16 -5.95 15.08
CA VAL A 375 -2.99 -6.75 15.47
C VAL A 375 -2.58 -6.33 16.88
N ARG A 376 -2.39 -7.32 17.76
CA ARG A 376 -1.95 -7.07 19.13
C ARG A 376 -0.43 -6.95 19.17
N GLU A 377 0.07 -6.16 20.11
CA GLU A 377 1.51 -5.93 20.29
C GLU A 377 2.30 -7.23 20.52
N GLU A 378 1.76 -8.15 21.33
CA GLU A 378 2.36 -9.48 21.58
C GLU A 378 2.59 -10.29 20.29
N GLN A 379 1.68 -10.18 19.33
CA GLN A 379 1.74 -10.88 18.04
C GLN A 379 2.75 -10.22 17.10
N ALA A 380 2.83 -8.89 17.13
CA ALA A 380 3.75 -8.11 16.31
C ALA A 380 5.22 -8.47 16.61
N ILE A 381 5.58 -8.63 17.89
CA ILE A 381 6.97 -8.96 18.28
C ILE A 381 7.43 -10.30 17.68
N VAL A 382 6.56 -11.31 17.68
CA VAL A 382 6.88 -12.63 17.12
C VAL A 382 7.04 -12.56 15.59
N ALA A 383 6.17 -11.81 14.91
CA ALA A 383 6.30 -11.60 13.47
C ALA A 383 7.59 -10.87 13.10
N LEU A 384 8.00 -9.89 13.91
CA LEU A 384 9.24 -9.14 13.69
C LEU A 384 10.48 -10.04 13.79
N GLU A 385 10.50 -10.99 14.72
CA GLU A 385 11.58 -11.97 14.85
C GLU A 385 11.70 -12.84 13.59
N VAL A 386 10.57 -13.37 13.11
CA VAL A 386 10.55 -14.24 11.93
C VAL A 386 10.96 -13.50 10.67
N LEU A 387 10.46 -12.27 10.50
CA LEU A 387 10.73 -11.46 9.30
C LEU A 387 12.17 -10.93 9.30
N SER A 388 12.66 -10.39 10.42
CA SER A 388 14.01 -9.81 10.47
C SER A 388 15.16 -10.83 10.33
N ARG A 389 14.94 -12.10 10.69
CA ARG A 389 16.01 -13.12 10.72
C ARG A 389 15.94 -14.14 9.61
N PHE A 390 14.75 -14.51 9.18
CA PHE A 390 14.55 -15.72 8.38
C PHE A 390 13.77 -15.50 7.09
N SER A 391 13.17 -14.32 6.87
CA SER A 391 12.44 -14.08 5.65
C SER A 391 13.36 -13.88 4.46
N ALA A 392 12.78 -14.01 3.27
CA ALA A 392 13.39 -13.49 2.06
C ALA A 392 13.53 -11.97 2.15
N ASP A 393 14.22 -11.39 1.16
CA ASP A 393 14.25 -9.94 0.96
C ASP A 393 12.81 -9.38 1.03
N PRO A 394 12.52 -8.41 1.92
CA PRO A 394 11.19 -7.88 2.11
C PRO A 394 10.55 -7.37 0.81
N ARG A 395 11.33 -6.93 -0.18
CA ARG A 395 10.83 -6.48 -1.49
C ARG A 395 10.07 -7.56 -2.26
N TRP A 396 10.36 -8.83 -1.98
CA TRP A 396 9.59 -9.95 -2.52
C TRP A 396 8.27 -10.22 -1.79
N LEU A 397 8.13 -9.75 -0.56
CA LEU A 397 7.00 -10.10 0.31
C LEU A 397 5.78 -9.21 0.01
N ALA A 398 5.23 -9.34 -1.20
CA ALA A 398 3.99 -8.67 -1.60
C ALA A 398 2.73 -9.37 -1.07
N TYR A 399 2.84 -10.61 -0.62
CA TYR A 399 1.72 -11.46 -0.21
C TYR A 399 2.16 -12.58 0.74
N LEU A 400 1.30 -12.93 1.70
CA LEU A 400 1.36 -14.21 2.41
C LEU A 400 -0.01 -14.91 2.32
N PRO A 401 -0.02 -16.23 2.12
CA PRO A 401 -1.26 -16.99 2.00
C PRO A 401 -1.94 -17.15 3.36
N PRO A 402 -3.28 -17.12 3.40
CA PRO A 402 -4.01 -17.31 4.64
C PRO A 402 -3.98 -18.77 5.11
N THR A 403 -4.19 -18.95 6.41
CA THR A 403 -4.56 -20.21 7.02
C THR A 403 -5.92 -20.69 6.50
N MET A 404 -6.17 -21.99 6.60
CA MET A 404 -7.39 -22.61 6.10
C MET A 404 -8.06 -23.42 7.21
N SER A 405 -9.38 -23.29 7.34
CA SER A 405 -10.19 -24.07 8.27
C SER A 405 -10.68 -25.37 7.61
N PRO A 406 -10.81 -26.48 8.37
CA PRO A 406 -11.53 -27.65 7.91
C PRO A 406 -13.05 -27.44 7.97
N CYS A 407 -13.79 -28.37 7.37
CA CYS A 407 -15.23 -28.50 7.54
C CYS A 407 -15.60 -28.91 8.98
N ALA A 408 -16.89 -28.78 9.31
CA ALA A 408 -17.43 -29.32 10.56
C ALA A 408 -17.15 -30.83 10.67
N THR A 409 -17.12 -31.34 11.90
CA THR A 409 -16.92 -32.78 12.13
C THR A 409 -18.12 -33.56 11.62
N SER A 410 -17.86 -34.68 10.95
CA SER A 410 -18.91 -35.43 10.28
C SER A 410 -19.65 -36.40 11.21
N THR A 411 -20.92 -36.60 10.92
CA THR A 411 -21.75 -37.66 11.49
C THR A 411 -21.62 -38.99 10.73
N GLU A 412 -21.01 -38.99 9.54
CA GLU A 412 -20.83 -40.21 8.75
C GLU A 412 -19.97 -41.25 9.50
N PRO A 413 -20.38 -42.53 9.54
CA PRO A 413 -19.64 -43.59 10.23
C PRO A 413 -18.20 -43.73 9.72
N GLY A 414 -17.22 -43.71 10.62
CA GLY A 414 -15.80 -43.85 10.29
C GLY A 414 -15.12 -42.61 9.70
N TYR A 415 -15.84 -41.49 9.56
CA TYR A 415 -15.29 -40.23 9.06
C TYR A 415 -15.27 -39.14 10.13
N LEU A 416 -14.16 -38.40 10.18
CA LEU A 416 -14.06 -37.15 10.95
C LEU A 416 -14.41 -35.94 10.10
N GLU A 417 -14.04 -35.98 8.80
CA GLU A 417 -14.34 -34.97 7.80
C GLU A 417 -15.00 -35.68 6.61
N TYR A 418 -16.07 -35.10 6.09
CA TYR A 418 -16.79 -35.62 4.93
C TYR A 418 -17.28 -34.45 4.05
N PRO A 419 -17.48 -34.66 2.72
CA PRO A 419 -17.90 -33.59 1.80
C PRO A 419 -19.18 -32.86 2.23
N ASN A 420 -20.14 -33.56 2.82
CA ASN A 420 -21.44 -33.03 3.23
C ASN A 420 -21.32 -31.79 4.13
N GLU A 421 -20.41 -31.79 5.10
CA GLU A 421 -20.24 -30.67 6.03
C GLU A 421 -19.61 -29.44 5.37
N ALA A 422 -18.73 -29.64 4.37
CA ALA A 422 -18.17 -28.54 3.60
C ALA A 422 -19.25 -27.90 2.71
N PHE A 423 -20.09 -28.72 2.06
CA PHE A 423 -21.20 -28.24 1.24
C PHE A 423 -22.29 -27.56 2.08
N ALA A 424 -22.62 -28.11 3.24
CA ALA A 424 -23.57 -27.51 4.18
C ALA A 424 -23.12 -26.11 4.60
N TYR A 425 -21.83 -25.92 4.91
CA TYR A 425 -21.28 -24.60 5.23
C TYR A 425 -21.58 -23.57 4.15
N TYR A 426 -21.31 -23.88 2.87
CA TYR A 426 -21.53 -22.93 1.77
C TYR A 426 -23.02 -22.69 1.52
N ARG A 427 -23.86 -23.73 1.60
CA ARG A 427 -25.31 -23.61 1.48
C ARG A 427 -25.91 -22.68 2.55
N GLU A 428 -25.48 -22.83 3.81
CA GLU A 428 -25.90 -21.96 4.92
C GLU A 428 -25.47 -20.50 4.74
N LYS A 429 -24.42 -20.25 3.96
CA LYS A 429 -23.93 -18.90 3.62
C LYS A 429 -24.55 -18.34 2.34
N GLY A 430 -25.43 -19.09 1.67
CA GLY A 430 -26.08 -18.67 0.44
C GLY A 430 -25.20 -18.81 -0.82
N VAL A 431 -24.14 -19.62 -0.76
CA VAL A 431 -23.31 -19.94 -1.92
C VAL A 431 -23.89 -21.20 -2.59
N GLN A 432 -24.31 -21.07 -3.85
CA GLN A 432 -24.87 -22.20 -4.63
C GLN A 432 -23.79 -23.00 -5.36
N HIS A 433 -22.83 -22.33 -6.01
CA HIS A 433 -21.82 -23.01 -6.83
C HIS A 433 -20.48 -23.02 -6.12
N VAL A 434 -19.86 -24.19 -6.05
CA VAL A 434 -18.52 -24.39 -5.47
C VAL A 434 -17.62 -25.14 -6.45
N VAL A 435 -16.32 -24.94 -6.30
CA VAL A 435 -15.28 -25.70 -7.00
C VAL A 435 -14.53 -26.54 -5.97
N CYS A 436 -14.56 -27.86 -6.14
CA CYS A 436 -13.76 -28.80 -5.36
C CYS A 436 -12.44 -29.00 -6.08
N GLN A 437 -11.34 -28.66 -5.43
CA GLN A 437 -9.98 -28.80 -5.99
C GLN A 437 -9.23 -29.87 -5.21
N GLU A 438 -8.42 -30.68 -5.89
CA GLU A 438 -7.53 -31.61 -5.22
C GLU A 438 -6.65 -30.86 -4.22
N LYS A 439 -6.64 -31.35 -2.97
CA LYS A 439 -5.71 -30.85 -1.97
C LYS A 439 -4.39 -31.60 -2.17
N HIS A 440 -3.48 -30.98 -2.91
CA HIS A 440 -2.12 -31.47 -3.10
C HIS A 440 -1.40 -31.54 -1.75
N MET A 441 -0.70 -32.65 -1.51
CA MET A 441 0.03 -32.86 -0.27
C MET A 441 1.50 -32.48 -0.45
N GLY A 442 1.81 -31.22 -0.17
CA GLY A 442 3.15 -30.67 -0.32
C GLY A 442 3.42 -29.56 0.69
N SER A 443 3.96 -28.45 0.20
CA SER A 443 4.12 -27.22 0.96
C SER A 443 3.65 -26.03 0.13
N ARG A 444 2.79 -25.21 0.73
CA ARG A 444 2.31 -23.96 0.15
C ARG A 444 3.50 -23.07 -0.27
N ALA A 445 3.50 -22.66 -1.53
CA ALA A 445 4.54 -21.86 -2.15
C ALA A 445 3.92 -20.65 -2.87
N VAL A 446 4.42 -19.45 -2.56
CA VAL A 446 4.15 -18.25 -3.34
C VAL A 446 5.26 -18.12 -4.36
N VAL A 447 4.92 -18.16 -5.64
CA VAL A 447 5.88 -18.10 -6.75
C VAL A 447 5.77 -16.74 -7.40
N ILE A 448 6.84 -15.96 -7.32
CA ILE A 448 6.97 -14.70 -8.04
C ILE A 448 7.92 -14.96 -9.20
N VAL A 449 7.49 -14.63 -10.42
CA VAL A 449 8.25 -14.91 -11.63
C VAL A 449 8.14 -13.73 -12.59
N GLY A 450 9.27 -13.30 -13.14
CA GLY A 450 9.37 -12.34 -14.23
C GLY A 450 9.61 -13.01 -15.58
N ARG A 451 9.32 -12.26 -16.64
CA ARG A 451 9.68 -12.63 -18.00
C ARG A 451 11.21 -12.73 -18.15
N ASP A 452 11.92 -11.77 -17.56
CA ASP A 452 13.37 -11.68 -17.51
C ASP A 452 13.85 -10.94 -16.25
N ALA A 453 15.17 -10.93 -16.02
CA ALA A 453 15.76 -10.26 -14.85
C ALA A 453 15.57 -8.73 -14.85
N PRO A 454 15.66 -8.00 -15.98
CA PRO A 454 15.30 -6.59 -16.04
C PRO A 454 13.87 -6.27 -15.58
N SER A 455 12.88 -7.06 -16.00
CA SER A 455 11.48 -6.90 -15.55
C SER A 455 11.32 -7.11 -14.05
N VAL A 456 12.01 -8.11 -13.49
CA VAL A 456 12.07 -8.32 -12.04
C VAL A 456 12.63 -7.10 -11.32
N TYR A 457 13.79 -6.60 -11.78
CA TYR A 457 14.46 -5.46 -11.16
C TYR A 457 13.59 -4.20 -11.22
N ALA A 458 13.01 -3.90 -12.38
CA ALA A 458 12.15 -2.74 -12.56
C ALA A 458 10.91 -2.77 -11.65
N ARG A 459 10.35 -3.95 -11.38
CA ARG A 459 9.12 -4.08 -10.59
C ARG A 459 9.33 -4.21 -9.09
N PHE A 460 10.30 -5.03 -8.68
CA PHE A 460 10.53 -5.42 -7.29
C PHE A 460 11.77 -4.75 -6.70
N GLY A 461 12.69 -4.23 -7.52
CA GLY A 461 13.91 -3.57 -7.05
C GLY A 461 15.01 -4.50 -6.59
N VAL A 462 14.90 -5.81 -6.84
CA VAL A 462 15.87 -6.79 -6.35
C VAL A 462 16.96 -7.03 -7.40
N GLU A 463 18.21 -6.73 -7.04
CA GLU A 463 19.40 -6.88 -7.88
C GLU A 463 20.10 -8.22 -7.66
N ASP A 464 19.41 -9.31 -7.94
CA ASP A 464 20.00 -10.64 -7.78
C ASP A 464 20.31 -11.31 -9.13
N GLY A 465 19.82 -10.76 -10.25
CA GLY A 465 19.96 -11.30 -11.60
C GLY A 465 19.10 -12.54 -11.88
N GLY A 466 18.15 -12.86 -10.99
CA GLY A 466 17.23 -13.98 -11.13
C GLY A 466 15.94 -13.65 -11.86
N LEU A 467 15.14 -14.69 -12.14
CA LEU A 467 13.81 -14.59 -12.74
C LEU A 467 12.70 -14.45 -11.68
N GLY A 468 13.02 -14.35 -10.39
CA GLY A 468 12.03 -14.31 -9.32
C GLY A 468 12.45 -15.08 -8.07
N ILE A 469 11.45 -15.46 -7.25
CA ILE A 469 11.64 -16.18 -5.99
C ILE A 469 10.47 -17.13 -5.70
N VAL A 470 10.73 -18.20 -4.95
CA VAL A 470 9.71 -19.06 -4.36
C VAL A 470 9.76 -18.93 -2.83
N THR A 471 8.67 -18.48 -2.22
CA THR A 471 8.60 -18.29 -0.76
C THR A 471 7.57 -19.20 -0.10
N THR A 472 7.79 -19.53 1.18
CA THR A 472 6.85 -20.31 2.00
C THR A 472 5.70 -19.45 2.51
N ARG A 473 4.70 -20.10 3.15
CA ARG A 473 3.60 -19.42 3.87
C ARG A 473 4.04 -18.40 4.93
N THR A 474 5.29 -18.44 5.38
CA THR A 474 5.86 -17.50 6.37
C THR A 474 6.87 -16.54 5.76
N GLY A 475 6.93 -16.43 4.42
CA GLY A 475 7.80 -15.48 3.72
C GLY A 475 9.29 -15.87 3.71
N ARG A 476 9.63 -17.13 3.99
CA ARG A 476 11.02 -17.61 3.91
C ARG A 476 11.33 -18.10 2.50
N PRO A 477 12.59 -18.03 2.03
CA PRO A 477 12.98 -18.73 0.81
C PRO A 477 12.61 -20.21 0.91
N PHE A 478 12.00 -20.75 -0.13
CA PHE A 478 11.59 -22.14 -0.13
C PHE A 478 12.83 -23.05 -0.24
N PHE A 479 13.72 -22.72 -1.19
CA PHE A 479 14.93 -23.46 -1.51
C PHE A 479 16.15 -22.85 -0.83
N GLU A 480 17.10 -23.71 -0.45
CA GLU A 480 18.45 -23.30 -0.06
C GLU A 480 19.37 -23.25 -1.29
N ASP A 481 19.14 -24.11 -2.28
CA ASP A 481 19.84 -24.10 -3.57
C ASP A 481 19.16 -23.15 -4.56
N ARG A 482 19.81 -22.02 -4.78
CA ARG A 482 19.37 -20.99 -5.73
C ARG A 482 19.32 -21.50 -7.17
N SER A 483 20.18 -22.44 -7.57
CA SER A 483 20.20 -22.96 -8.95
C SER A 483 18.95 -23.78 -9.24
N LEU A 484 18.51 -24.57 -8.26
CA LEU A 484 17.28 -25.36 -8.36
C LEU A 484 16.04 -24.45 -8.43
N GLU A 485 16.00 -23.40 -7.59
CA GLU A 485 14.93 -22.40 -7.59
C GLU A 485 14.83 -21.66 -8.94
N GLN A 486 15.94 -21.13 -9.44
CA GLN A 486 15.96 -20.41 -10.71
C GLN A 486 15.67 -21.33 -11.90
N GLY A 487 16.06 -22.61 -11.83
CA GLY A 487 15.66 -23.63 -12.80
C GLY A 487 14.14 -23.86 -12.85
N LEU A 488 13.48 -23.92 -11.68
CA LEU A 488 12.02 -24.00 -11.59
C LEU A 488 11.36 -22.75 -12.17
N LEU A 489 11.83 -21.55 -11.79
CA LEU A 489 11.30 -20.28 -12.27
C LEU A 489 11.46 -20.12 -13.78
N ALA A 490 12.57 -20.61 -14.35
CA ALA A 490 12.78 -20.63 -15.79
C ALA A 490 11.75 -21.51 -16.52
N GLN A 491 11.37 -22.67 -15.96
CA GLN A 491 10.30 -23.49 -16.53
C GLN A 491 8.94 -22.78 -16.43
N VAL A 492 8.63 -22.13 -15.32
CA VAL A 492 7.40 -21.34 -15.17
C VAL A 492 7.35 -20.19 -16.18
N SER A 493 8.42 -19.39 -16.29
CA SER A 493 8.49 -18.26 -17.22
C SER A 493 8.38 -18.71 -18.69
N SER A 494 9.05 -19.82 -19.03
CA SER A 494 8.94 -20.43 -20.36
C SER A 494 7.54 -20.97 -20.65
N ALA A 495 6.83 -21.49 -19.65
CA ALA A 495 5.44 -21.94 -19.79
C ALA A 495 4.48 -20.76 -20.01
N PHE A 496 4.71 -19.62 -19.36
CA PHE A 496 3.97 -18.39 -19.64
C PHE A 496 4.19 -17.90 -21.09
N GLU A 497 5.44 -17.90 -21.56
CA GLU A 497 5.79 -17.52 -22.93
C GLU A 497 5.10 -18.45 -23.95
N ARG A 498 5.21 -19.78 -23.78
CA ARG A 498 4.59 -20.74 -24.69
C ARG A 498 3.06 -20.68 -24.71
N SER A 499 2.45 -20.37 -23.57
CA SER A 499 1.00 -20.23 -23.48
C SER A 499 0.49 -18.87 -23.97
N GLY A 500 1.38 -17.91 -24.26
CA GLY A 500 1.04 -16.55 -24.68
C GLY A 500 0.46 -15.67 -23.55
N LEU A 501 0.68 -16.06 -22.29
CA LEU A 501 0.09 -15.37 -21.14
C LEU A 501 0.75 -14.02 -20.84
N TRP A 502 2.02 -13.83 -21.18
CA TRP A 502 2.68 -12.52 -21.03
C TRP A 502 1.97 -11.45 -21.87
N GLU A 503 1.68 -11.77 -23.13
CA GLU A 503 1.01 -10.89 -24.07
C GLU A 503 -0.48 -10.73 -23.76
N GLU A 504 -1.19 -11.83 -23.49
CA GLU A 504 -2.63 -11.81 -23.19
C GLU A 504 -2.95 -10.98 -21.93
N LEU A 505 -2.11 -11.10 -20.90
CA LEU A 505 -2.27 -10.38 -19.64
C LEU A 505 -1.57 -9.03 -19.62
N GLN A 506 -0.86 -8.67 -20.71
CA GLN A 506 -0.09 -7.43 -20.86
C GLN A 506 0.87 -7.19 -19.68
N THR A 507 1.69 -8.19 -19.38
CA THR A 507 2.54 -8.19 -18.19
C THR A 507 3.87 -8.89 -18.42
N ASP A 508 4.85 -8.50 -17.63
CA ASP A 508 6.19 -9.06 -17.60
C ASP A 508 6.55 -9.68 -16.24
N TRP A 509 5.57 -9.82 -15.33
CA TRP A 509 5.71 -10.54 -14.07
C TRP A 509 4.37 -11.13 -13.61
N ALA A 510 4.43 -12.18 -12.79
CA ALA A 510 3.26 -12.80 -12.18
C ALA A 510 3.54 -13.26 -10.75
N ILE A 511 2.52 -13.20 -9.90
CA ILE A 511 2.51 -13.82 -8.56
C ILE A 511 1.49 -14.96 -8.57
N LEU A 512 1.97 -16.18 -8.33
CA LEU A 512 1.18 -17.40 -8.27
C LEU A 512 1.08 -17.90 -6.83
N ASP A 513 -0.06 -18.48 -6.51
CA ASP A 513 -0.25 -19.30 -5.32
C ASP A 513 -0.31 -20.77 -5.72
N ALA A 514 0.59 -21.56 -5.16
CA ALA A 514 0.84 -22.93 -5.59
C ALA A 514 1.13 -23.88 -4.41
N GLU A 515 1.06 -25.17 -4.68
CA GLU A 515 1.58 -26.21 -3.80
C GLU A 515 2.82 -26.82 -4.46
N LEU A 516 3.93 -26.92 -3.72
CA LEU A 516 5.15 -27.59 -4.19
C LEU A 516 5.29 -28.96 -3.49
N MET A 517 5.50 -29.99 -4.29
CA MET A 517 5.62 -31.40 -3.87
C MET A 517 6.97 -31.98 -4.32
N PRO A 518 7.49 -33.01 -3.63
CA PRO A 518 6.87 -33.75 -2.52
C PRO A 518 6.89 -33.03 -1.19
N TRP A 519 6.09 -33.52 -0.24
CA TRP A 519 6.17 -33.06 1.15
C TRP A 519 7.56 -33.29 1.77
N SER A 520 8.23 -34.39 1.40
CA SER A 520 9.60 -34.68 1.84
C SER A 520 10.63 -33.61 1.45
N ALA A 521 10.38 -32.83 0.39
CA ALA A 521 11.31 -31.79 -0.07
C ALA A 521 11.54 -30.71 0.99
N LYS A 522 10.55 -30.42 1.84
CA LYS A 522 10.69 -29.44 2.93
C LYS A 522 10.58 -30.05 4.33
N ALA A 523 9.87 -31.17 4.50
CA ALA A 523 9.53 -31.73 5.80
C ALA A 523 10.39 -32.94 6.22
N LEU A 524 11.53 -33.20 5.58
CA LEU A 524 12.35 -34.38 5.86
C LEU A 524 12.73 -34.54 7.34
N GLN A 525 13.15 -33.47 8.00
CA GLN A 525 13.51 -33.51 9.42
C GLN A 525 12.30 -33.88 10.31
N LEU A 526 11.11 -33.37 9.98
CA LEU A 526 9.88 -33.67 10.71
C LEU A 526 9.47 -35.14 10.49
N LEU A 527 9.60 -35.65 9.26
CA LEU A 527 9.40 -37.06 8.92
C LEU A 527 10.32 -37.98 9.75
N GLN A 528 11.59 -37.64 9.85
CA GLN A 528 12.59 -38.44 10.57
C GLN A 528 12.43 -38.39 12.10
N SER A 529 12.03 -37.24 12.65
CA SER A 529 11.98 -37.02 14.10
C SER A 529 10.62 -37.30 14.73
N GLN A 530 9.53 -37.25 13.97
CA GLN A 530 8.16 -37.42 14.50
C GLN A 530 7.43 -38.59 13.82
N TYR A 531 7.26 -38.54 12.50
CA TYR A 531 6.36 -39.49 11.82
C TYR A 531 6.91 -40.92 11.74
N ALA A 532 8.16 -41.08 11.26
CA ALA A 532 8.78 -42.39 11.10
C ALA A 532 9.03 -43.12 12.44
N PRO A 533 9.46 -42.44 13.53
CA PRO A 533 9.58 -43.06 14.84
C PRO A 533 8.24 -43.60 15.37
N VAL A 534 7.15 -42.83 15.25
CA VAL A 534 5.81 -43.26 15.68
C VAL A 534 5.36 -44.50 14.92
N ALA A 535 5.49 -44.50 13.58
CA ALA A 535 5.13 -45.66 12.77
C ALA A 535 5.93 -46.92 13.16
N THR A 536 7.25 -46.76 13.31
CA THR A 536 8.17 -47.87 13.57
C THR A 536 7.94 -48.45 14.97
N ALA A 537 7.81 -47.59 15.98
CA ALA A 537 7.55 -48.02 17.35
C ALA A 537 6.19 -48.71 17.47
N ALA A 538 5.12 -48.10 16.93
CA ALA A 538 3.78 -48.69 16.98
C ALA A 538 3.72 -50.06 16.30
N ALA A 539 4.27 -50.18 15.08
CA ALA A 539 4.29 -51.45 14.36
C ALA A 539 5.08 -52.54 15.11
N ALA A 540 6.25 -52.20 15.67
CA ALA A 540 7.05 -53.15 16.44
C ALA A 540 6.34 -53.59 17.73
N SER A 541 5.78 -52.64 18.48
CA SER A 541 5.07 -52.94 19.73
C SER A 541 3.83 -53.79 19.51
N TYR A 542 2.98 -53.45 18.52
CA TYR A 542 1.78 -54.25 18.24
C TYR A 542 2.12 -55.63 17.67
N THR A 543 3.20 -55.75 16.88
CA THR A 543 3.67 -57.06 16.40
C THR A 543 4.09 -57.96 17.56
N ALA A 544 4.88 -57.43 18.49
CA ALA A 544 5.31 -58.16 19.69
C ALA A 544 4.12 -58.52 20.59
N LEU A 545 3.16 -57.60 20.76
CA LEU A 545 1.95 -57.84 21.54
C LEU A 545 1.06 -58.92 20.91
N CYS A 546 0.84 -58.87 19.59
CA CYS A 546 0.08 -59.91 18.88
C CYS A 546 0.74 -61.28 19.06
N ALA A 547 2.07 -61.37 18.99
CA ALA A 547 2.80 -62.62 19.21
C ALA A 547 2.60 -63.16 20.63
N ALA A 548 2.76 -62.30 21.65
CA ALA A 548 2.58 -62.67 23.05
C ALA A 548 1.14 -63.10 23.37
N LEU A 549 0.13 -62.38 22.86
CA LEU A 549 -1.28 -62.73 23.04
C LEU A 549 -1.66 -64.01 22.29
N SER A 550 -1.08 -64.23 21.10
CA SER A 550 -1.27 -65.49 20.36
C SER A 550 -0.73 -66.68 21.14
N GLU A 551 0.42 -66.55 21.81
CA GLU A 551 0.95 -67.59 22.70
C GLU A 551 0.04 -67.79 23.93
N ALA A 552 -0.37 -66.70 24.59
CA ALA A 552 -1.25 -66.75 25.76
C ALA A 552 -2.63 -67.37 25.45
N SER A 553 -3.14 -67.20 24.22
CA SER A 553 -4.43 -67.77 23.78
C SER A 553 -4.51 -69.29 23.84
N GLN A 554 -3.37 -69.98 23.93
CA GLN A 554 -3.32 -71.43 24.14
C GLN A 554 -3.75 -71.84 25.56
N HIS A 555 -3.74 -70.90 26.51
CA HIS A 555 -3.94 -71.17 27.94
C HIS A 555 -4.95 -70.23 28.62
N LEU A 556 -5.25 -69.07 28.04
CA LEU A 556 -6.17 -68.05 28.56
C LEU A 556 -7.11 -67.57 27.45
N ASP A 557 -8.31 -67.11 27.81
CA ASP A 557 -9.17 -66.38 26.86
C ASP A 557 -8.69 -64.93 26.77
N VAL A 558 -8.01 -64.62 25.67
CA VAL A 558 -7.47 -63.29 25.32
C VAL A 558 -7.95 -62.84 23.94
N SER A 559 -9.11 -63.35 23.51
CA SER A 559 -9.66 -63.12 22.16
C SER A 559 -9.90 -61.63 21.89
N GLU A 560 -10.48 -60.90 22.84
CA GLU A 560 -10.70 -59.45 22.74
C GLU A 560 -9.39 -58.65 22.69
N ASP A 561 -8.41 -59.00 23.54
CA ASP A 561 -7.09 -58.33 23.55
C ASP A 561 -6.33 -58.57 22.24
N LEU A 562 -6.43 -59.78 21.68
CA LEU A 562 -5.78 -60.14 20.43
C LEU A 562 -6.39 -59.37 19.25
N ASP A 563 -7.72 -59.26 19.18
CA ASP A 563 -8.41 -58.44 18.16
C ASP A 563 -8.06 -56.95 18.29
N TRP A 564 -8.01 -56.44 19.53
CA TRP A 564 -7.57 -55.07 19.81
C TRP A 564 -6.13 -54.81 19.37
N ALA A 565 -5.21 -55.75 19.63
CA ALA A 565 -3.81 -55.65 19.23
C ALA A 565 -3.63 -55.78 17.72
N ALA A 566 -4.36 -56.69 17.06
CA ALA A 566 -4.34 -56.87 15.62
C ALA A 566 -4.85 -55.62 14.89
N THR A 567 -5.97 -55.05 15.35
CA THR A 567 -6.49 -53.77 14.86
C THR A 567 -5.46 -52.64 15.03
N GLY A 568 -4.73 -52.64 16.15
CA GLY A 568 -3.68 -51.64 16.41
C GLY A 568 -2.50 -51.76 15.45
N LEU A 569 -2.10 -52.99 15.13
CA LEU A 569 -1.07 -53.27 14.13
C LEU A 569 -1.48 -52.75 12.74
N ASP A 570 -2.75 -52.95 12.35
CA ASP A 570 -3.27 -52.47 11.08
C ASP A 570 -3.35 -50.94 11.04
N CYS A 571 -3.79 -50.29 12.13
CA CYS A 571 -3.72 -48.83 12.28
C CYS A 571 -2.30 -48.28 12.08
N ALA A 572 -1.29 -48.94 12.67
CA ALA A 572 0.11 -48.54 12.54
C ALA A 572 0.64 -48.71 11.11
N LYS A 573 0.28 -49.80 10.42
CA LYS A 573 0.63 -50.04 9.01
C LYS A 573 -0.03 -49.03 8.09
N ASN A 574 -1.31 -48.73 8.30
CA ASN A 574 -2.05 -47.75 7.50
C ASN A 574 -1.47 -46.35 7.67
N TYR A 575 -1.13 -45.95 8.90
CA TYR A 575 -0.40 -44.72 9.16
C TYR A 575 0.95 -44.67 8.43
N GLN A 576 1.71 -45.76 8.47
CA GLN A 576 2.99 -45.85 7.76
C GLN A 576 2.83 -45.73 6.24
N ALA A 577 1.83 -46.39 5.67
CA ALA A 577 1.52 -46.30 4.25
C ALA A 577 1.09 -44.87 3.87
N ALA A 578 0.25 -44.24 4.68
CA ALA A 578 -0.29 -42.90 4.44
C ALA A 578 0.82 -41.84 4.33
N TYR A 579 1.72 -41.72 5.31
CA TYR A 579 2.76 -40.67 5.23
C TYR A 579 3.79 -40.97 4.12
N ARG A 580 4.10 -42.24 3.84
CA ARG A 580 5.05 -42.62 2.79
C ARG A 580 4.55 -42.31 1.38
N ALA A 581 3.24 -42.31 1.16
CA ALA A 581 2.64 -41.97 -0.14
C ALA A 581 3.02 -40.55 -0.62
N TYR A 582 3.45 -39.67 0.28
CA TYR A 582 3.81 -38.28 0.00
C TYR A 582 5.32 -38.00 0.02
N CYS A 583 6.13 -39.06 0.07
CA CYS A 583 7.58 -38.97 0.20
C CYS A 583 8.28 -39.62 -0.99
N TRP A 584 9.07 -38.84 -1.72
CA TRP A 584 10.08 -39.35 -2.66
C TRP A 584 11.33 -38.46 -2.61
N ASP A 585 12.43 -38.98 -3.15
CA ASP A 585 13.69 -38.25 -3.20
C ASP A 585 13.64 -37.18 -4.29
N VAL A 586 14.17 -36.00 -3.99
CA VAL A 586 14.34 -34.89 -4.95
C VAL A 586 15.83 -34.76 -5.23
N LEU A 587 16.27 -35.30 -6.37
CA LEU A 587 17.68 -35.26 -6.79
C LEU A 587 17.89 -34.24 -7.91
N ARG A 588 16.85 -33.94 -8.66
CA ARG A 588 16.84 -33.00 -9.80
C ARG A 588 15.49 -32.28 -9.91
N LEU A 589 15.46 -31.26 -10.75
CA LEU A 589 14.28 -30.41 -10.96
C LEU A 589 13.04 -31.21 -11.40
N GLU A 590 13.24 -32.27 -12.20
CA GLU A 590 12.17 -33.12 -12.72
C GLU A 590 11.51 -34.01 -11.66
N ASP A 591 12.07 -34.06 -10.45
CA ASP A 591 11.47 -34.79 -9.32
C ASP A 591 10.49 -33.90 -8.53
N LEU A 592 10.52 -32.58 -8.75
CA LEU A 592 9.56 -31.65 -8.15
C LEU A 592 8.24 -31.62 -8.92
N ARG A 593 7.13 -31.34 -8.22
CA ARG A 593 5.85 -31.01 -8.84
C ARG A 593 5.33 -29.71 -8.23
N LEU A 594 5.12 -28.70 -9.06
CA LEU A 594 4.50 -27.43 -8.73
C LEU A 594 3.08 -27.44 -9.30
N ALA A 595 2.09 -27.26 -8.43
CA ALA A 595 0.69 -27.18 -8.80
C ALA A 595 0.12 -25.80 -8.43
N PRO A 596 0.17 -24.82 -9.36
CA PRO A 596 -0.50 -23.54 -9.18
C PRO A 596 -2.02 -23.72 -9.14
N PHE A 597 -2.69 -23.00 -8.25
CA PHE A 597 -4.16 -22.97 -8.19
C PHE A 597 -4.73 -21.55 -8.14
N HIS A 598 -3.91 -20.51 -7.95
CA HIS A 598 -4.30 -19.11 -8.13
C HIS A 598 -3.23 -18.33 -8.88
N LEU A 599 -3.65 -17.57 -9.90
CA LEU A 599 -2.90 -16.45 -10.47
C LEU A 599 -3.37 -15.21 -9.71
N LEU A 600 -2.55 -14.71 -8.79
CA LEU A 600 -2.99 -13.69 -7.83
C LEU A 600 -2.92 -12.29 -8.42
N ALA A 601 -1.78 -11.93 -9.02
CA ALA A 601 -1.51 -10.59 -9.54
C ALA A 601 -0.55 -10.60 -10.72
N THR A 602 -0.74 -9.61 -11.59
CA THR A 602 0.13 -9.23 -12.72
C THR A 602 0.18 -7.71 -12.80
N GLU A 603 0.91 -7.14 -13.77
CA GLU A 603 1.05 -5.69 -13.91
C GLU A 603 -0.32 -4.97 -13.94
N GLY A 604 -0.47 -3.95 -13.10
CA GLY A 604 -1.67 -3.13 -13.00
C GLY A 604 -2.94 -3.83 -12.48
N ARG A 605 -2.94 -5.14 -12.18
CA ARG A 605 -4.15 -5.84 -11.74
C ARG A 605 -3.94 -7.01 -10.76
N THR A 606 -4.83 -7.11 -9.79
CA THR A 606 -5.12 -8.36 -9.06
C THR A 606 -6.23 -9.12 -9.80
N HIS A 607 -6.25 -10.45 -9.73
CA HIS A 607 -7.25 -11.28 -10.43
C HIS A 607 -8.34 -11.81 -9.48
N PHE A 608 -8.62 -11.12 -8.39
CA PHE A 608 -9.67 -11.51 -7.41
C PHE A 608 -11.10 -11.33 -7.94
N ASP A 609 -11.26 -10.64 -9.07
CA ASP A 609 -12.51 -10.49 -9.82
C ASP A 609 -12.82 -11.72 -10.68
N ARG A 610 -11.84 -12.59 -10.92
CA ARG A 610 -12.00 -13.83 -11.69
C ARG A 610 -12.48 -14.96 -10.78
N ASP A 611 -13.28 -15.86 -11.33
CA ASP A 611 -13.76 -17.04 -10.61
C ASP A 611 -12.69 -18.15 -10.57
N HIS A 612 -12.85 -19.13 -9.68
CA HIS A 612 -11.89 -20.23 -9.57
C HIS A 612 -11.82 -21.11 -10.82
N ARG A 613 -12.86 -21.11 -11.67
CA ARG A 613 -12.83 -21.78 -12.96
C ARG A 613 -11.79 -21.13 -13.87
N TRP A 614 -11.82 -19.80 -13.97
CA TRP A 614 -10.86 -19.04 -14.75
C TRP A 614 -9.42 -19.30 -14.27
N HIS A 615 -9.17 -19.25 -12.96
CA HIS A 615 -7.82 -19.53 -12.43
C HIS A 615 -7.32 -20.91 -12.85
N LEU A 616 -8.14 -21.96 -12.69
CA LEU A 616 -7.75 -23.32 -13.05
C LEU A 616 -7.55 -23.48 -14.56
N SER A 617 -8.45 -22.93 -15.39
CA SER A 617 -8.31 -23.03 -16.85
C SER A 617 -7.10 -22.26 -17.38
N THR A 618 -6.80 -21.10 -16.79
CA THR A 618 -5.64 -20.29 -17.16
C THR A 618 -4.34 -20.99 -16.76
N LEU A 619 -4.24 -21.50 -15.53
CA LEU A 619 -3.04 -22.16 -15.04
C LEU A 619 -2.82 -23.55 -15.67
N ALA A 620 -3.88 -24.24 -16.11
CA ALA A 620 -3.77 -25.48 -16.86
C ALA A 620 -3.00 -25.29 -18.18
N ARG A 621 -2.97 -24.08 -18.76
CA ARG A 621 -2.19 -23.78 -19.98
C ARG A 621 -0.68 -23.82 -19.74
N LEU A 622 -0.22 -23.75 -18.49
CA LEU A 622 1.20 -23.87 -18.14
C LEU A 622 1.69 -25.33 -18.18
N VAL A 623 0.78 -26.30 -18.21
CA VAL A 623 1.11 -27.72 -18.20
C VAL A 623 1.53 -28.16 -19.61
N ASP A 624 2.84 -28.29 -19.82
CA ASP A 624 3.46 -28.75 -21.07
C ASP A 624 4.43 -29.90 -20.75
N PRO A 625 4.46 -31.00 -21.52
CA PRO A 625 5.42 -32.10 -21.33
C PRO A 625 6.90 -31.68 -21.31
N SER A 626 7.23 -30.52 -21.87
CA SER A 626 8.57 -29.92 -21.86
C SER A 626 8.94 -29.34 -20.49
N PHE A 627 7.96 -29.12 -19.61
CA PHE A 627 8.12 -28.59 -18.26
C PHE A 627 7.55 -29.58 -17.23
N PRO A 628 8.21 -30.73 -17.03
CA PRO A 628 7.66 -31.86 -16.27
C PRO A 628 7.43 -31.55 -14.78
N CYS A 629 7.98 -30.44 -14.26
CA CYS A 629 7.70 -30.00 -12.90
C CYS A 629 6.33 -29.33 -12.76
N LEU A 630 5.68 -28.89 -13.84
CA LEU A 630 4.40 -28.19 -13.79
C LEU A 630 3.24 -29.18 -13.89
N GLN A 631 2.32 -29.11 -12.93
CA GLN A 631 1.17 -30.01 -12.85
C GLN A 631 -0.14 -29.24 -12.71
N GLY A 632 -1.17 -29.69 -13.43
CA GLY A 632 -2.52 -29.16 -13.30
C GLY A 632 -3.22 -29.65 -12.04
N THR A 633 -4.16 -28.86 -11.53
CA THR A 633 -4.97 -29.24 -10.37
C THR A 633 -6.26 -29.90 -10.82
N ARG A 634 -6.48 -31.17 -10.43
CA ARG A 634 -7.75 -31.86 -10.67
C ARG A 634 -8.87 -31.14 -9.91
N SER A 635 -10.04 -31.01 -10.54
CA SER A 635 -11.18 -30.33 -9.92
C SER A 635 -12.52 -30.83 -10.46
N ILE A 636 -13.57 -30.58 -9.68
CA ILE A 636 -14.96 -30.78 -10.07
C ILE A 636 -15.82 -29.63 -9.51
N GLU A 637 -16.76 -29.14 -10.31
CA GLU A 637 -17.74 -28.15 -9.88
C GLU A 637 -18.96 -28.84 -9.28
N ALA A 638 -19.54 -28.24 -8.25
CA ALA A 638 -20.77 -28.71 -7.63
C ALA A 638 -21.81 -27.59 -7.51
N ASP A 639 -23.02 -27.85 -7.99
CA ASP A 639 -24.21 -27.06 -7.66
C ASP A 639 -24.84 -27.65 -6.39
N LEU A 640 -24.81 -26.88 -5.30
CA LEU A 640 -25.25 -27.32 -3.98
C LEU A 640 -26.78 -27.45 -3.84
N LEU A 641 -27.54 -27.02 -4.86
CA LEU A 641 -28.99 -27.24 -4.97
C LEU A 641 -29.34 -28.49 -5.79
N ASP A 642 -28.39 -29.04 -6.55
CA ASP A 642 -28.57 -30.28 -7.29
C ASP A 642 -27.96 -31.48 -6.54
N ALA A 643 -28.82 -32.39 -6.09
CA ALA A 643 -28.41 -33.59 -5.38
C ALA A 643 -27.50 -34.50 -6.22
N ALA A 644 -27.69 -34.56 -7.54
CA ALA A 644 -26.84 -35.37 -8.42
C ALA A 644 -25.43 -34.76 -8.54
N SER A 645 -25.34 -33.44 -8.66
CA SER A 645 -24.06 -32.70 -8.65
C SER A 645 -23.30 -32.89 -7.33
N VAL A 646 -23.97 -32.78 -6.18
CA VAL A 646 -23.37 -33.04 -4.87
C VAL A 646 -22.88 -34.49 -4.72
N ALA A 647 -23.67 -35.45 -5.20
CA ALA A 647 -23.29 -36.86 -5.18
C ALA A 647 -22.06 -37.13 -6.06
N ALA A 648 -21.99 -36.53 -7.26
CA ALA A 648 -20.84 -36.66 -8.15
C ALA A 648 -19.56 -36.08 -7.54
N ALA A 649 -19.63 -34.91 -6.91
CA ALA A 649 -18.48 -34.31 -6.22
C ALA A 649 -18.03 -35.13 -5.00
N THR A 650 -18.99 -35.72 -4.28
CA THR A 650 -18.71 -36.63 -3.14
C THR A 650 -18.01 -37.91 -3.62
N GLN A 651 -18.51 -38.52 -4.71
CA GLN A 651 -17.89 -39.70 -5.29
C GLN A 651 -16.48 -39.41 -5.82
N TRP A 652 -16.29 -38.28 -6.49
CA TRP A 652 -14.97 -37.83 -6.93
C TRP A 652 -13.97 -37.69 -5.77
N TRP A 653 -14.42 -37.17 -4.62
CA TRP A 653 -13.59 -37.09 -3.42
C TRP A 653 -13.26 -38.47 -2.83
N LEU A 654 -14.23 -39.40 -2.82
CA LEU A 654 -14.00 -40.79 -2.39
C LEU A 654 -12.96 -41.48 -3.28
N ASP A 655 -13.07 -41.34 -4.60
CA ASP A 655 -12.13 -41.92 -5.55
C ASP A 655 -10.73 -41.31 -5.41
N LEU A 656 -10.67 -39.97 -5.27
CA LEU A 656 -9.42 -39.24 -5.05
C LEU A 656 -8.70 -39.72 -3.79
N THR A 657 -9.40 -39.80 -2.67
CA THR A 657 -8.80 -40.20 -1.39
C THR A 657 -8.46 -41.69 -1.33
N ALA A 658 -9.25 -42.54 -1.99
CA ALA A 658 -8.95 -43.97 -2.15
C ALA A 658 -7.68 -44.21 -2.97
N SER A 659 -7.38 -43.32 -3.93
CA SER A 659 -6.13 -43.36 -4.73
C SER A 659 -4.91 -42.76 -4.02
N GLY A 660 -5.02 -42.39 -2.73
CA GLY A 660 -3.93 -41.82 -1.94
C GLY A 660 -3.86 -40.28 -1.93
N GLY A 661 -4.80 -39.58 -2.55
CA GLY A 661 -4.90 -38.12 -2.43
C GLY A 661 -5.22 -37.70 -1.00
N GLU A 662 -4.68 -36.55 -0.55
CA GLU A 662 -4.96 -36.05 0.80
C GLU A 662 -6.45 -35.75 1.01
N GLY A 663 -7.13 -35.24 -0.03
CA GLY A 663 -8.52 -34.83 0.03
C GLY A 663 -8.79 -33.68 -0.93
N MET A 664 -9.72 -32.81 -0.56
CA MET A 664 -10.07 -31.65 -1.39
C MET A 664 -10.11 -30.35 -0.60
N VAL A 665 -10.01 -29.25 -1.34
CA VAL A 665 -10.34 -27.91 -0.89
C VAL A 665 -11.59 -27.45 -1.63
N VAL A 666 -12.67 -27.21 -0.90
CA VAL A 666 -13.93 -26.69 -1.43
C VAL A 666 -13.88 -25.17 -1.37
N LYS A 667 -14.01 -24.51 -2.52
CA LYS A 667 -13.99 -23.04 -2.67
C LYS A 667 -15.34 -22.58 -3.24
N PRO A 668 -15.87 -21.40 -2.86
CA PRO A 668 -16.99 -20.80 -3.60
C PRO A 668 -16.58 -20.61 -5.08
N LEU A 669 -17.51 -20.51 -6.04
CA LEU A 669 -17.12 -20.27 -7.43
C LEU A 669 -16.37 -18.93 -7.59
N ASN A 670 -16.95 -17.85 -7.05
CA ASN A 670 -16.32 -16.53 -7.02
C ASN A 670 -15.19 -16.48 -5.98
N PHE A 671 -14.04 -15.91 -6.34
CA PHE A 671 -12.86 -15.85 -5.46
C PHE A 671 -13.13 -15.14 -4.13
N VAL A 672 -13.87 -14.02 -4.18
CA VAL A 672 -14.37 -13.31 -3.00
C VAL A 672 -15.89 -13.48 -2.93
N ALA A 673 -16.36 -14.29 -1.99
CA ALA A 673 -17.79 -14.52 -1.78
C ALA A 673 -18.30 -13.85 -0.50
N VAL A 674 -19.42 -13.12 -0.61
CA VAL A 674 -20.10 -12.47 0.51
C VAL A 674 -21.50 -13.07 0.66
N GLY A 675 -21.79 -13.62 1.84
CA GLY A 675 -23.09 -14.16 2.19
C GLY A 675 -23.89 -13.21 3.07
N GLY A 676 -25.08 -13.64 3.52
CA GLY A 676 -25.98 -12.79 4.32
C GLY A 676 -25.43 -12.34 5.69
N LYS A 677 -24.31 -12.90 6.15
CA LYS A 677 -23.61 -12.53 7.40
C LYS A 677 -22.19 -12.01 7.16
N GLY A 678 -21.89 -11.52 5.95
CA GLY A 678 -20.58 -10.99 5.55
C GLY A 678 -19.73 -12.00 4.78
N LEU A 679 -18.40 -11.79 4.81
CA LEU A 679 -17.43 -12.58 4.06
C LEU A 679 -17.50 -14.08 4.40
N VAL A 680 -17.62 -14.91 3.37
CA VAL A 680 -17.62 -16.39 3.46
C VAL A 680 -16.18 -16.90 3.55
N GLN A 681 -15.95 -18.12 4.06
CA GLN A 681 -14.62 -18.73 3.95
C GLN A 681 -14.18 -18.77 2.48
N PRO A 682 -12.94 -18.36 2.16
CA PRO A 682 -12.40 -18.47 0.80
C PRO A 682 -12.13 -19.93 0.41
N ALA A 683 -11.95 -20.81 1.41
CA ALA A 683 -11.67 -22.22 1.22
C ALA A 683 -12.00 -23.00 2.50
N VAL A 684 -12.53 -24.22 2.31
CA VAL A 684 -12.76 -25.20 3.38
C VAL A 684 -12.08 -26.50 2.98
N LYS A 685 -11.13 -26.99 3.79
CA LYS A 685 -10.50 -28.30 3.54
C LYS A 685 -11.40 -29.44 4.02
N CYS A 686 -11.43 -30.52 3.25
CA CYS A 686 -12.09 -31.78 3.58
C CYS A 686 -11.14 -32.93 3.25
N ARG A 687 -10.51 -33.47 4.29
CA ARG A 687 -9.39 -34.43 4.16
C ARG A 687 -9.88 -35.88 4.26
N GLY A 688 -9.23 -36.75 3.49
CA GLY A 688 -9.51 -38.18 3.45
C GLY A 688 -9.23 -38.87 4.78
N ARG A 689 -9.92 -39.99 5.01
CA ARG A 689 -9.79 -40.80 6.22
C ARG A 689 -8.34 -41.25 6.45
N GLU A 690 -7.72 -41.87 5.45
CA GLU A 690 -6.36 -42.39 5.61
C GLU A 690 -5.31 -41.28 5.81
N TYR A 691 -5.49 -40.13 5.16
CA TYR A 691 -4.66 -38.95 5.40
C TYR A 691 -4.72 -38.47 6.84
N LEU A 692 -5.92 -38.42 7.44
CA LEU A 692 -6.11 -37.90 8.80
C LEU A 692 -5.39 -38.72 9.87
N ARG A 693 -4.95 -39.97 9.58
CA ARG A 693 -4.03 -40.72 10.47
C ARG A 693 -2.73 -39.96 10.71
N ILE A 694 -2.22 -39.28 9.69
CA ILE A 694 -0.98 -38.49 9.78
C ILE A 694 -1.17 -37.36 10.80
N ILE A 695 -2.37 -36.78 10.87
CA ILE A 695 -2.65 -35.58 11.68
C ILE A 695 -3.13 -35.93 13.10
N TYR A 696 -4.03 -36.91 13.22
CA TYR A 696 -4.69 -37.26 14.48
C TYR A 696 -4.11 -38.50 15.16
N GLY A 697 -3.14 -39.16 14.51
CA GLY A 697 -2.47 -40.36 15.00
C GLY A 697 -3.00 -41.65 14.36
N PRO A 698 -2.24 -42.76 14.48
CA PRO A 698 -2.51 -44.00 13.77
C PRO A 698 -3.89 -44.61 14.08
N GLU A 699 -4.37 -44.43 15.31
CA GLU A 699 -5.58 -45.04 15.86
C GLU A 699 -6.79 -44.10 15.90
N TYR A 700 -6.72 -42.93 15.26
CA TYR A 700 -7.72 -41.88 15.45
C TYR A 700 -9.15 -42.29 15.04
N ASP A 701 -9.27 -43.23 14.12
CA ASP A 701 -10.53 -43.71 13.54
C ASP A 701 -11.16 -44.89 14.32
N ARG A 702 -10.53 -45.32 15.42
CA ARG A 702 -11.19 -46.19 16.40
C ARG A 702 -12.39 -45.45 17.00
N GLU A 703 -13.51 -46.14 17.19
CA GLU A 703 -14.79 -45.52 17.58
C GLU A 703 -14.69 -44.61 18.81
N ALA A 704 -14.03 -45.08 19.88
CA ALA A 704 -13.81 -44.30 21.10
C ALA A 704 -12.93 -43.05 20.89
N ASN A 705 -11.99 -43.09 19.94
CA ASN A 705 -11.13 -41.95 19.60
C ASN A 705 -11.90 -40.95 18.74
N LEU A 706 -12.58 -41.46 17.71
CA LEU A 706 -13.36 -40.66 16.77
C LEU A 706 -14.48 -39.88 17.48
N ALA A 707 -15.18 -40.52 18.42
CA ALA A 707 -16.22 -39.88 19.22
C ALA A 707 -15.67 -38.67 20.01
N ARG A 708 -14.50 -38.79 20.63
CA ARG A 708 -13.85 -37.68 21.37
C ARG A 708 -13.38 -36.57 20.43
N LEU A 709 -12.88 -36.92 19.25
CA LEU A 709 -12.37 -35.96 18.27
C LEU A 709 -13.46 -35.15 17.55
N ARG A 710 -14.71 -35.62 17.59
CA ARG A 710 -15.86 -34.87 17.06
C ARG A 710 -16.12 -33.57 17.83
N GLU A 711 -15.72 -33.50 19.09
CA GLU A 711 -15.80 -32.30 19.94
C GLU A 711 -14.62 -31.34 19.67
N ARG A 712 -14.63 -30.64 18.52
CA ARG A 712 -13.60 -29.63 18.19
C ARG A 712 -14.18 -28.27 17.81
N GLY A 713 -13.57 -27.19 18.30
CA GLY A 713 -13.99 -25.81 18.01
C GLY A 713 -13.34 -25.25 16.75
N LEU A 714 -14.13 -24.89 15.74
CA LEU A 714 -13.62 -24.32 14.47
C LEU A 714 -13.62 -22.77 14.43
N GLY A 715 -14.36 -22.13 15.32
CA GLY A 715 -14.65 -20.69 15.24
C GLY A 715 -13.40 -19.80 15.19
N ARG A 716 -12.37 -20.13 15.99
CA ARG A 716 -11.10 -19.38 16.02
C ARG A 716 -10.33 -19.49 14.71
N LYS A 717 -10.14 -20.72 14.21
CA LYS A 717 -9.46 -20.98 12.93
C LYS A 717 -10.19 -20.33 11.75
N GLN A 718 -11.52 -20.41 11.75
CA GLN A 718 -12.36 -19.74 10.76
C GLN A 718 -12.24 -18.21 10.80
N ALA A 719 -12.12 -17.61 11.99
CA ALA A 719 -11.95 -16.17 12.13
C ALA A 719 -10.57 -15.71 11.62
N LEU A 720 -9.51 -16.45 11.95
CA LEU A 720 -8.15 -16.22 11.48
C LEU A 720 -8.07 -16.28 9.94
N ALA A 721 -8.57 -17.37 9.35
CA ALA A 721 -8.59 -17.56 7.90
C ALA A 721 -9.24 -16.37 7.15
N ARG A 722 -10.35 -15.83 7.66
CA ARG A 722 -11.01 -14.65 7.05
C ARG A 722 -10.18 -13.37 7.19
N LYS A 723 -9.57 -13.13 8.36
CA LYS A 723 -8.75 -11.93 8.60
C LYS A 723 -7.50 -11.94 7.74
N GLU A 724 -6.78 -13.07 7.76
CA GLU A 724 -5.57 -13.26 6.96
C GLU A 724 -5.88 -13.17 5.47
N PHE A 725 -7.01 -13.73 5.02
CA PHE A 725 -7.43 -13.61 3.62
C PHE A 725 -7.64 -12.15 3.22
N ILE A 726 -8.39 -11.38 4.00
CA ILE A 726 -8.62 -9.94 3.72
C ILE A 726 -7.29 -9.18 3.63
N LEU A 727 -6.35 -9.44 4.55
CA LEU A 727 -5.03 -8.81 4.54
C LEU A 727 -4.21 -9.22 3.31
N GLY A 728 -4.26 -10.49 2.91
CA GLY A 728 -3.57 -10.96 1.72
C GLY A 728 -4.08 -10.29 0.44
N LEU A 729 -5.40 -10.08 0.34
CA LEU A 729 -5.99 -9.33 -0.78
C LEU A 729 -5.52 -7.86 -0.76
N GLU A 730 -5.60 -7.21 0.40
CA GLU A 730 -5.23 -5.81 0.54
C GLU A 730 -3.74 -5.57 0.25
N ALA A 731 -2.85 -6.47 0.71
CA ALA A 731 -1.42 -6.40 0.43
C ALA A 731 -1.14 -6.37 -1.08
N LEU A 732 -1.76 -7.29 -1.82
CA LEU A 732 -1.60 -7.38 -3.28
C LEU A 732 -2.23 -6.20 -4.01
N GLU A 733 -3.40 -5.72 -3.57
CA GLU A 733 -4.03 -4.53 -4.15
C GLU A 733 -3.16 -3.28 -3.96
N ARG A 734 -2.58 -3.09 -2.77
CA ARG A 734 -1.64 -1.99 -2.48
C ARG A 734 -0.38 -2.13 -3.33
N PHE A 735 0.18 -3.33 -3.43
CA PHE A 735 1.37 -3.62 -4.23
C PHE A 735 1.13 -3.31 -5.70
N VAL A 736 0.02 -3.78 -6.27
CA VAL A 736 -0.36 -3.55 -7.67
C VAL A 736 -0.60 -2.08 -7.97
N ARG A 737 -1.18 -1.31 -7.02
CA ARG A 737 -1.36 0.15 -7.12
C ARG A 737 -0.07 0.95 -6.93
N ARG A 738 1.07 0.28 -6.76
CA ARG A 738 2.38 0.90 -6.49
C ARG A 738 2.37 1.79 -5.25
N GLU A 739 1.59 1.40 -4.23
CA GLU A 739 1.69 2.03 -2.92
C GLU A 739 3.03 1.68 -2.26
N PRO A 740 3.55 2.55 -1.36
CA PRO A 740 4.80 2.28 -0.64
C PRO A 740 4.84 0.91 0.01
N LEU A 741 5.97 0.21 -0.08
CA LEU A 741 6.08 -1.16 0.39
C LEU A 741 5.76 -1.29 1.88
N ARG A 742 6.04 -0.28 2.71
CA ARG A 742 5.60 -0.24 4.12
C ARG A 742 4.09 -0.47 4.31
N LEU A 743 3.25 0.00 3.38
CA LEU A 743 1.79 -0.20 3.43
C LEU A 743 1.41 -1.63 2.99
N VAL A 744 2.16 -2.22 2.06
CA VAL A 744 2.01 -3.63 1.69
C VAL A 744 2.43 -4.52 2.87
N HIS A 745 3.58 -4.21 3.46
CA HIS A 745 4.17 -4.93 4.58
C HIS A 745 3.36 -4.83 5.85
N GLU A 746 2.66 -3.72 6.10
CA GLU A 746 1.69 -3.64 7.19
C GLU A 746 0.68 -4.81 7.16
N CYS A 747 0.21 -5.18 5.96
CA CYS A 747 -0.74 -6.27 5.77
C CYS A 747 -0.06 -7.65 5.89
N VAL A 748 1.08 -7.83 5.24
CA VAL A 748 1.88 -9.07 5.25
C VAL A 748 2.34 -9.41 6.67
N PHE A 749 2.83 -8.42 7.39
CA PHE A 749 3.24 -8.53 8.78
C PHE A 749 2.06 -8.88 9.69
N ALA A 750 0.89 -8.27 9.47
CA ALA A 750 -0.31 -8.60 10.22
C ALA A 750 -0.74 -10.07 10.04
N ILE A 751 -0.56 -10.66 8.85
CA ILE A 751 -0.78 -12.09 8.62
C ILE A 751 0.20 -12.92 9.46
N LEU A 752 1.50 -12.61 9.36
CA LEU A 752 2.54 -13.33 10.10
C LEU A 752 2.35 -13.21 11.63
N ALA A 753 1.88 -12.07 12.10
CA ALA A 753 1.57 -11.83 13.50
C ALA A 753 0.40 -12.72 13.97
N MET A 754 -0.66 -12.83 13.16
CA MET A 754 -1.80 -13.69 13.50
C MET A 754 -1.48 -15.18 13.45
N GLU A 755 -0.49 -15.59 12.65
CA GLU A 755 0.01 -16.97 12.64
C GLU A 755 0.65 -17.41 13.96
N SER A 756 1.08 -16.45 14.81
CA SER A 756 1.52 -16.75 16.18
C SER A 756 0.38 -17.06 17.16
N GLU A 757 -0.88 -16.85 16.75
CA GLU A 757 -2.02 -17.05 17.62
C GLU A 757 -2.23 -18.56 17.90
N PRO A 758 -2.36 -19.00 19.18
CA PRO A 758 -2.44 -20.42 19.49
C PRO A 758 -3.77 -21.00 18.99
N VAL A 759 -3.71 -21.89 18.01
CA VAL A 759 -4.85 -22.66 17.48
C VAL A 759 -4.49 -24.14 17.49
N ASP A 760 -5.50 -25.01 17.51
CA ASP A 760 -5.29 -26.45 17.35
C ASP A 760 -4.57 -26.73 16.02
N PRO A 761 -3.33 -27.27 16.05
CA PRO A 761 -2.50 -27.47 14.86
C PRO A 761 -3.04 -28.56 13.94
N ARG A 762 -4.01 -29.36 14.41
CA ARG A 762 -4.64 -30.42 13.62
C ARG A 762 -5.66 -29.88 12.60
N LEU A 763 -6.07 -28.61 12.74
CA LEU A 763 -7.12 -27.96 11.94
C LEU A 763 -6.65 -27.47 10.57
#